data_AF-A0ABD1Z2T4-F1
#
_entry.id   AF-A0ABD1Z2T4-F1
#
_cell.length_a   1.000
_cell.length_b   1.000
_cell.length_c   1.000
_cell.angle_alpha   90.00
_cell.angle_beta   90.00
_cell.angle_gamma   90.00
#
_symmetry.space_group_name_H-M   'P 1'
#
loop_
_entity.id
_entity.type
_entity.pdbx_description
1 polymer ?
#
loop_
_entity_poly.entity_id
_entity_poly.type
_entity_poly.pdbx_seq_one_letter_code
_entity_poly.pdbx_strand_id
1 'polypeptide(L)'
;MMTFFFSGNTLKSDVVVLSILWEDFPKPECDARFCHLFFSSSSAPPQLLCLQGNSDPSLNLRIFCHQCDDGGTHYRSSSEIGEFYERIQVIGCVVGWNGGLVKSRRGQSGMFLVLLCFCKDTRLGCRFSALKVARVEQGDSAISHLMSSPFDREDSVADSTGCDTKVPVLIVGAGPVGLTLSILLSKYGIRSMVVEKRTELSRHPQAHFINNRTMEIFRKMEGLADEIENAQPPLDQWRRFVYCNTLAGPVFGTVDHLQPQDTSREKSPTYIAHFSQHRLLPLLLSRAEKLSQALHGETNTVANDGKKTVSWQGVHFGHELVSFSVESGGILARLSSLNKDSRLPRKIECRYLVGTDGAGSSVRKMMGIRMEGQEALQELISVHFWSKSLGDYLVKTQPGMLYFVFNARVIAVIVAHDLEAGEFIAQIPFYPPQQRFEDFSPSVCSDLIRDVAGLPKLEVDIRTIKRWVMHAQVAETLSSCGGRIFLAGDSAHRFPPAGGFGMNTGIQDVHNLAWKLAAVINGWAPNELLLTYNVERHPIAKANTDLSVANFHAAMAIPRALGLNPSTASLAQKIVNTGGSWLPERLQGAILDGVFAAGRLQVSDVFLNKYNPIAAARISQVKKILEQGSSLQLQFPAEDLGFRYHRGALIRDSEIARDDSEKPTGRRREYVPSSLPGARLAHMRVHRLDAGLKKTSEASLSTSDLVSSDSCEFLLIVGPNRSGLKWGSEALKVAQMLRVPITVSVIWPQRFAQRHSLNDLNAEERVVAHEWVQLKTVNLLHAGEDDGCWFKLCGMPSTGALLVRPDQHIAWRVVEQAGTDASSKIEWALKQILQWRDHSRC
;
A
#
# COMPACT_ATOMS: atom_id res chain seq x y z
N MET A 1 17.90 -8.79 39.06
CA MET A 1 19.03 -7.85 39.21
C MET A 1 20.25 -8.71 39.48
N MET A 2 21.20 -8.83 38.53
CA MET A 2 22.44 -9.62 38.71
C MET A 2 23.45 -8.74 39.46
N THR A 3 23.91 -9.20 40.62
CA THR A 3 24.97 -8.51 41.38
C THR A 3 26.28 -9.27 41.18
N PHE A 4 27.30 -8.60 40.63
CA PHE A 4 28.63 -9.18 40.45
C PHE A 4 29.47 -8.93 41.71
N PHE A 5 30.06 -9.98 42.29
CA PHE A 5 31.10 -9.86 43.32
C PHE A 5 32.50 -9.96 42.67
N PHE A 6 33.35 -8.98 42.93
CA PHE A 6 34.80 -9.07 42.67
C PHE A 6 35.52 -9.21 44.00
N SER A 7 36.06 -10.41 44.27
CA SER A 7 36.97 -10.65 45.38
C SER A 7 38.41 -10.51 44.87
N GLY A 8 39.08 -9.44 45.26
CA GLY A 8 40.51 -9.26 45.03
C GLY A 8 41.31 -9.81 46.21
N ASN A 9 42.22 -10.74 45.96
CA ASN A 9 43.61 -10.61 46.42
C ASN A 9 44.53 -11.68 45.82
N THR A 10 45.55 -11.16 45.11
CA THR A 10 46.91 -11.69 44.92
C THR A 10 47.10 -13.14 44.48
N LEU A 11 47.29 -13.34 43.18
CA LEU A 11 48.33 -14.20 42.61
C LEU A 11 48.71 -13.66 41.22
N LYS A 12 50.01 -13.48 40.99
CA LYS A 12 50.61 -12.91 39.77
C LYS A 12 50.40 -13.84 38.58
N SER A 13 49.42 -13.56 37.73
CA SER A 13 49.40 -13.83 36.26
C SER A 13 48.03 -13.41 35.71
N ASP A 14 48.04 -12.75 34.56
CA ASP A 14 46.86 -12.18 33.89
C ASP A 14 45.87 -13.27 33.42
N VAL A 15 44.95 -13.66 34.30
CA VAL A 15 43.84 -14.59 34.02
C VAL A 15 42.54 -13.95 34.51
N VAL A 16 41.60 -13.68 33.59
CA VAL A 16 40.24 -13.25 33.93
C VAL A 16 39.34 -14.48 34.01
N VAL A 17 38.76 -14.73 35.19
CA VAL A 17 37.80 -15.82 35.42
C VAL A 17 36.39 -15.25 35.39
N LEU A 18 35.53 -15.75 34.50
CA LEU A 18 34.12 -15.39 34.41
C LEU A 18 33.27 -16.55 34.95
N SER A 19 32.65 -16.35 36.11
CA SER A 19 31.72 -17.31 36.72
C SER A 19 30.29 -16.84 36.52
N ILE A 20 29.45 -17.64 35.86
CA ILE A 20 28.02 -17.35 35.68
C ILE A 20 27.26 -18.17 36.73
N LEU A 21 26.61 -17.49 37.69
CA LEU A 21 25.70 -18.10 38.67
C LEU A 21 24.26 -18.00 38.16
N TRP A 22 23.52 -19.12 38.24
CA TRP A 22 22.12 -19.22 37.90
C TRP A 22 21.32 -19.36 39.20
N GLU A 23 20.85 -18.26 39.76
CA GLU A 23 19.94 -18.29 40.92
C GLU A 23 18.50 -18.20 40.41
N ASP A 24 17.82 -19.35 40.33
CA ASP A 24 16.35 -19.46 40.43
C ASP A 24 15.93 -20.94 40.47
N PHE A 25 16.26 -21.66 41.55
CA PHE A 25 15.56 -22.91 41.93
C PHE A 25 15.63 -23.11 43.46
N PRO A 26 14.50 -23.35 44.15
CA PRO A 26 14.54 -23.63 45.58
C PRO A 26 14.90 -25.11 45.85
N LYS A 27 16.01 -25.31 46.57
CA LYS A 27 16.49 -26.52 47.28
C LYS A 27 17.14 -27.67 46.46
N PRO A 28 18.05 -28.44 47.10
CA PRO A 28 19.29 -28.90 46.49
C PRO A 28 19.25 -30.40 46.20
N GLU A 29 19.37 -30.77 44.93
CA GLU A 29 19.76 -32.13 44.48
C GLU A 29 19.87 -32.10 42.96
N CYS A 30 20.92 -31.49 42.43
CA CYS A 30 21.38 -31.68 41.04
C CYS A 30 22.79 -31.07 40.90
N ASP A 31 23.74 -31.87 40.41
CA ASP A 31 25.11 -31.46 40.12
C ASP A 31 25.16 -30.22 39.22
N ALA A 32 25.64 -29.10 39.76
CA ALA A 32 25.94 -27.91 38.99
C ALA A 32 27.14 -28.18 38.07
N ARG A 33 26.91 -28.23 36.75
CA ARG A 33 27.99 -28.27 35.76
C ARG A 33 28.53 -26.86 35.55
N PHE A 34 29.77 -26.64 35.97
CA PHE A 34 30.50 -25.40 35.69
C PHE A 34 31.10 -25.43 34.27
N CYS A 35 31.06 -24.30 33.56
CA CYS A 35 31.86 -24.07 32.35
C CYS A 35 32.88 -22.98 32.67
N HIS A 36 34.16 -23.31 32.59
CA HIS A 36 35.26 -22.34 32.73
C HIS A 36 35.90 -22.09 31.36
N LEU A 37 36.04 -20.83 30.96
CA LEU A 37 36.77 -20.40 29.77
C LEU A 37 38.02 -19.64 30.22
N PHE A 38 39.19 -20.06 29.72
CA PHE A 38 40.48 -19.43 30.01
C PHE A 38 41.07 -18.80 28.74
N PHE A 39 41.62 -17.59 28.85
CA PHE A 39 42.34 -16.90 27.76
C PHE A 39 43.73 -16.48 28.24
N SER A 40 44.75 -16.69 27.42
CA SER A 40 46.13 -16.25 27.65
C SER A 40 46.49 -15.13 26.68
N SER A 41 47.05 -14.03 27.17
CA SER A 41 47.61 -12.95 26.35
C SER A 41 49.12 -13.13 26.18
N SER A 42 49.55 -13.69 25.05
CA SER A 42 50.91 -13.49 24.54
C SER A 42 50.89 -13.36 23.02
N SER A 43 51.91 -12.72 22.47
CA SER A 43 51.99 -12.13 21.12
C SER A 43 52.10 -13.12 19.94
N ALA A 44 51.31 -14.19 19.94
CA ALA A 44 51.17 -15.17 18.85
C ALA A 44 49.68 -15.57 18.71
N PRO A 45 49.21 -16.09 17.56
CA PRO A 45 47.78 -16.37 17.36
C PRO A 45 47.24 -17.32 18.45
N PRO A 46 46.01 -17.09 18.97
CA PRO A 46 45.50 -17.79 20.13
C PRO A 46 45.41 -19.30 19.86
N GLN A 47 46.19 -20.09 20.60
CA GLN A 47 46.01 -21.54 20.67
C GLN A 47 45.01 -21.86 21.78
N LEU A 48 43.94 -22.57 21.42
CA LEU A 48 42.94 -23.06 22.38
C LEU A 48 43.49 -24.32 23.05
N LEU A 49 43.78 -24.25 24.36
CA LEU A 49 44.12 -25.44 25.17
C LEU A 49 42.82 -26.15 25.56
N CYS A 50 42.55 -27.30 24.93
CA CYS A 50 41.45 -28.19 25.31
C CYS A 50 41.97 -29.18 26.36
N LEU A 51 41.56 -29.05 27.62
CA LEU A 51 41.76 -30.11 28.63
C LEU A 51 40.57 -31.07 28.57
N GLN A 52 40.86 -32.34 28.30
CA GLN A 52 39.91 -33.44 28.17
C GLN A 52 38.98 -33.58 29.40
N GLY A 53 37.69 -33.51 29.14
CA GLY A 53 36.62 -34.03 30.00
C GLY A 53 35.59 -34.74 29.11
N ASN A 54 35.24 -35.97 29.45
CA ASN A 54 34.62 -36.98 28.58
C ASN A 54 33.34 -36.56 27.81
N SER A 55 33.27 -37.07 26.56
CA SER A 55 32.11 -37.38 25.69
C SER A 55 31.39 -36.30 24.87
N ASP A 56 31.72 -36.16 23.58
CA ASP A 56 30.94 -36.58 22.37
C ASP A 56 31.72 -36.17 21.08
N PRO A 57 32.04 -37.07 20.12
CA PRO A 57 32.85 -36.73 18.93
C PRO A 57 32.11 -35.92 17.83
N SER A 58 30.86 -35.51 18.02
CA SER A 58 30.00 -34.97 16.95
C SER A 58 29.86 -33.44 16.87
N LEU A 59 30.53 -32.67 17.75
CA LEU A 59 30.47 -31.21 17.78
C LEU A 59 31.53 -30.56 16.86
N ASN A 60 31.15 -30.23 15.63
CA ASN A 60 31.96 -29.40 14.73
C ASN A 60 31.85 -27.91 15.08
N LEU A 61 32.79 -27.39 15.85
CA LEU A 61 33.00 -25.94 16.00
C LEU A 61 33.83 -25.42 14.82
N ARG A 62 33.26 -24.55 13.98
CA ARG A 62 33.99 -23.86 12.89
C ARG A 62 34.28 -22.41 13.29
N ILE A 63 35.54 -22.02 13.27
CA ILE A 63 36.02 -20.64 13.46
C ILE A 63 36.41 -20.09 12.08
N PHE A 64 35.86 -18.95 11.69
CA PHE A 64 36.29 -18.22 10.49
C PHE A 64 37.17 -17.03 10.90
N CYS A 65 38.38 -16.95 10.36
CA CYS A 65 39.26 -15.79 10.50
C CYS A 65 39.55 -15.26 9.09
N HIS A 66 39.15 -14.01 8.81
CA HIS A 66 39.52 -13.32 7.56
C HIS A 66 40.71 -12.40 7.85
N GLN A 67 41.83 -12.65 7.18
CA GLN A 67 43.00 -11.77 7.18
C GLN A 67 42.94 -10.91 5.91
N CYS A 68 42.95 -9.58 6.06
CA CYS A 68 43.13 -8.65 4.93
C CYS A 68 44.61 -8.26 4.88
N ASP A 69 45.28 -8.62 3.79
CA ASP A 69 46.64 -8.16 3.48
C ASP A 69 46.55 -6.87 2.65
N ASP A 70 47.03 -5.76 3.20
CA ASP A 70 47.38 -4.57 2.41
C ASP A 70 48.81 -4.17 2.74
N GLY A 71 49.70 -4.42 1.77
CA GLY A 71 51.07 -3.94 1.75
C GLY A 71 51.20 -2.72 0.82
N GLY A 72 51.72 -1.62 1.33
CA GLY A 72 52.13 -0.48 0.52
C GLY A 72 52.24 0.83 1.30
N THR A 73 53.46 1.25 1.61
CA THR A 73 53.80 2.51 2.30
C THR A 73 54.26 3.56 1.29
N HIS A 74 53.75 4.80 1.39
CA HIS A 74 54.48 6.03 1.07
C HIS A 74 53.89 7.24 1.82
N TYR A 75 54.73 8.23 2.13
CA TYR A 75 54.63 9.22 3.21
C TYR A 75 54.49 10.67 2.69
N ARG A 76 53.87 11.54 3.52
CA ARG A 76 53.83 13.04 3.56
C ARG A 76 52.81 13.75 2.63
N SER A 77 52.12 14.84 3.00
CA SER A 77 52.15 15.76 4.17
C SER A 77 50.83 16.54 4.30
N SER A 78 50.46 16.85 5.56
CA SER A 78 49.65 17.97 6.08
C SER A 78 48.71 18.75 5.14
N SER A 79 47.39 18.61 5.33
CA SER A 79 46.55 19.60 6.05
C SER A 79 45.07 19.33 5.77
N GLU A 80 44.38 18.55 6.61
CA GLU A 80 42.91 18.53 6.64
C GLU A 80 42.42 17.83 7.91
N ILE A 81 41.77 18.60 8.79
CA ILE A 81 41.02 18.09 9.93
C ILE A 81 39.68 17.62 9.36
N GLY A 82 39.57 16.31 9.12
CA GLY A 82 38.39 15.74 8.49
C GLY A 82 38.44 14.22 8.29
N GLU A 83 38.93 13.46 9.27
CA GLU A 83 38.82 11.98 9.25
C GLU A 83 39.02 11.44 10.67
N PHE A 84 37.93 11.10 11.36
CA PHE A 84 38.02 10.45 12.67
C PHE A 84 36.86 9.47 12.93
N TYR A 85 36.48 8.65 11.96
CA TYR A 85 35.57 7.50 12.18
C TYR A 85 35.85 6.27 11.28
N GLU A 86 37.08 6.07 10.83
CA GLU A 86 37.51 4.80 10.24
C GLU A 86 38.59 4.17 11.10
N ARG A 87 38.20 3.21 11.98
CA ARG A 87 39.02 2.09 12.49
C ARG A 87 38.28 1.40 13.65
N ILE A 88 37.25 0.64 13.33
CA ILE A 88 36.78 -0.45 14.20
C ILE A 88 37.21 -1.76 13.53
N GLN A 89 38.21 -2.43 14.09
CA GLN A 89 38.56 -3.80 13.70
C GLN A 89 37.71 -4.79 14.51
N VAL A 90 36.83 -5.51 13.83
CA VAL A 90 36.17 -6.70 14.38
C VAL A 90 37.18 -7.83 14.34
N ILE A 91 37.61 -8.33 15.51
CA ILE A 91 38.69 -9.33 15.60
C ILE A 91 38.15 -10.77 15.59
N GLY A 92 36.84 -10.97 15.75
CA GLY A 92 36.20 -12.26 15.55
C GLY A 92 34.81 -12.36 16.19
N CYS A 93 34.01 -13.30 15.69
CA CYS A 93 32.76 -13.76 16.30
C CYS A 93 32.96 -15.22 16.73
N VAL A 94 32.60 -15.55 17.98
CA VAL A 94 32.50 -16.95 18.41
C VAL A 94 31.02 -17.33 18.41
N VAL A 95 30.66 -18.29 17.56
CA VAL A 95 29.34 -18.93 17.56
C VAL A 95 29.50 -20.29 18.22
N GLY A 96 29.06 -20.40 19.48
CA GLY A 96 29.00 -21.68 20.18
C GLY A 96 27.64 -22.32 19.96
N TRP A 97 27.60 -23.51 19.36
CA TRP A 97 26.40 -24.33 19.27
C TRP A 97 26.46 -25.38 20.37
N ASN A 98 25.54 -25.35 21.33
CA ASN A 98 25.48 -26.39 22.36
C ASN A 98 24.28 -27.30 22.06
N GLY A 99 24.56 -28.50 21.54
CA GLY A 99 23.56 -29.49 21.11
C GLY A 99 22.89 -30.26 22.26
N GLY A 100 22.80 -29.69 23.46
CA GLY A 100 22.21 -30.33 24.63
C GLY A 100 20.70 -30.07 24.75
N LEU A 101 19.89 -31.12 24.57
CA LEU A 101 18.45 -31.12 24.86
C LEU A 101 18.21 -30.95 26.37
N VAL A 102 17.82 -29.76 26.83
CA VAL A 102 17.33 -29.56 28.20
C VAL A 102 15.82 -29.84 28.23
N LYS A 103 15.42 -30.95 28.86
CA LYS A 103 14.01 -31.29 29.09
C LYS A 103 13.47 -30.53 30.29
N SER A 104 12.43 -29.72 30.11
CA SER A 104 11.63 -29.22 31.24
C SER A 104 10.60 -30.29 31.66
N ARG A 105 10.16 -30.25 32.93
CA ARG A 105 9.11 -31.15 33.48
C ARG A 105 7.75 -31.09 32.77
N ARG A 106 7.56 -30.21 31.76
CA ARG A 106 6.36 -30.13 30.90
C ARG A 106 6.59 -30.55 29.43
N GLY A 107 7.73 -31.16 29.11
CA GLY A 107 7.92 -31.82 27.80
C GLY A 107 8.22 -30.92 26.61
N GLN A 108 8.46 -29.61 26.80
CA GLN A 108 8.96 -28.74 25.74
C GLN A 108 10.48 -28.71 25.71
N SER A 109 11.05 -28.83 24.51
CA SER A 109 12.49 -28.73 24.22
C SER A 109 12.75 -27.45 23.42
N GLY A 110 13.76 -26.69 23.82
CA GLY A 110 14.15 -25.42 23.16
C GLY A 110 15.66 -25.35 22.95
N MET A 111 16.08 -24.75 21.82
CA MET A 111 17.48 -24.47 21.49
C MET A 111 17.82 -23.00 21.81
N PHE A 112 19.06 -22.76 22.23
CA PHE A 112 19.57 -21.42 22.54
C PHE A 112 20.79 -21.10 21.69
N LEU A 113 20.86 -19.88 21.17
CA LEU A 113 22.02 -19.34 20.48
C LEU A 113 22.64 -18.23 21.33
N VAL A 114 23.96 -18.29 21.53
CA VAL A 114 24.73 -17.26 22.23
C VAL A 114 25.73 -16.65 21.25
N LEU A 115 25.62 -15.34 21.02
CA LEU A 115 26.53 -14.55 20.19
C LEU A 115 27.41 -13.67 21.08
N LEU A 116 28.73 -13.77 20.90
CA LEU A 116 29.72 -12.92 21.54
C LEU A 116 30.50 -12.15 20.46
N CYS A 117 30.41 -10.83 20.49
CA CYS A 117 31.18 -9.92 19.63
C CYS A 117 32.37 -9.34 20.39
N PHE A 118 33.55 -9.33 19.76
CA PHE A 118 34.76 -8.70 20.30
C PHE A 118 35.14 -7.47 19.49
N CYS A 119 35.38 -6.35 20.17
CA CYS A 119 35.85 -5.11 19.58
C CYS A 119 37.17 -4.69 20.24
N LYS A 120 38.19 -4.33 19.46
CA LYS A 120 39.46 -3.82 19.98
C LYS A 120 39.51 -2.31 19.80
N ASP A 121 39.36 -1.59 20.91
CA ASP A 121 39.69 -0.17 20.98
C ASP A 121 41.20 -0.05 21.24
N THR A 122 41.90 0.76 20.44
CA THR A 122 43.37 0.86 20.48
C THR A 122 43.88 1.84 21.55
N ARG A 123 43.01 2.47 22.34
CA ARG A 123 43.45 3.38 23.42
C ARG A 123 43.06 2.95 24.84
N LEU A 124 42.14 2.01 24.99
CA LEU A 124 41.67 1.50 26.28
C LEU A 124 41.43 0.00 26.10
N GLY A 125 42.14 -0.86 26.82
CA GLY A 125 42.10 -2.33 26.63
C GLY A 125 40.67 -2.92 26.47
N CYS A 126 40.59 -4.07 25.79
CA CYS A 126 39.36 -4.75 25.36
C CYS A 126 38.15 -4.54 26.29
N ARG A 127 37.11 -3.87 25.78
CA ARG A 127 35.82 -3.75 26.48
C ARG A 127 34.79 -4.71 25.89
N PHE A 128 34.04 -5.38 26.75
CA PHE A 128 32.89 -6.22 26.37
C PHE A 128 31.67 -5.34 26.11
N SER A 129 31.07 -5.45 24.94
CA SER A 129 29.80 -4.80 24.60
C SER A 129 28.73 -5.84 24.28
N ALA A 130 27.77 -5.97 25.21
CA ALA A 130 26.49 -6.67 25.15
C ALA A 130 26.49 -8.20 24.87
N LEU A 131 25.99 -8.97 25.85
CA LEU A 131 25.55 -10.35 25.68
C LEU A 131 24.05 -10.34 25.34
N LYS A 132 23.65 -10.79 24.15
CA LYS A 132 22.23 -11.00 23.80
C LYS A 132 21.98 -12.51 23.69
N VAL A 133 21.13 -13.04 24.56
CA VAL A 133 20.66 -14.43 24.52
C VAL A 133 19.25 -14.41 23.93
N ALA A 134 19.06 -15.08 22.79
CA ALA A 134 17.76 -15.23 22.16
C ALA A 134 17.29 -16.68 22.25
N ARG A 135 16.02 -16.87 22.64
CA ARG A 135 15.33 -18.17 22.60
C ARG A 135 14.76 -18.34 21.20
N VAL A 136 15.12 -19.44 20.52
CA VAL A 136 14.60 -19.75 19.18
C VAL A 136 13.63 -20.92 19.32
N GLU A 137 12.34 -20.68 19.08
CA GLU A 137 11.35 -21.74 18.97
C GLU A 137 11.26 -22.22 17.51
N GLN A 138 11.11 -23.53 17.31
CA GLN A 138 11.02 -24.13 15.97
C GLN A 138 9.73 -23.66 15.28
N GLY A 139 9.86 -22.77 14.30
CA GLY A 139 8.76 -22.38 13.42
C GLY A 139 8.84 -20.99 12.80
N ASP A 140 9.57 -20.05 13.41
CA ASP A 140 9.52 -18.65 12.97
C ASP A 140 10.71 -18.22 12.08
N SER A 141 10.39 -17.49 11.03
CA SER A 141 11.30 -16.80 10.11
C SER A 141 11.99 -15.56 10.73
N ALA A 142 12.25 -15.57 12.04
CA ALA A 142 12.74 -14.44 12.82
C ALA A 142 14.25 -14.15 12.65
N ILE A 143 14.81 -14.35 11.45
CA ILE A 143 16.16 -13.86 11.09
C ILE A 143 16.11 -12.46 10.46
N SER A 144 14.93 -11.99 10.01
CA SER A 144 14.76 -10.64 9.45
C SER A 144 14.84 -9.49 10.48
N HIS A 145 14.62 -9.77 11.78
CA HIS A 145 14.59 -8.74 12.82
C HIS A 145 15.96 -8.31 13.38
N LEU A 146 17.07 -8.88 12.90
CA LEU A 146 18.42 -8.58 13.42
C LEU A 146 19.25 -7.62 12.55
N MET A 147 18.72 -7.17 11.42
CA MET A 147 19.37 -6.16 10.57
C MET A 147 18.85 -4.77 10.97
N SER A 148 19.48 -4.15 11.99
CA SER A 148 19.33 -2.72 12.20
C SER A 148 19.84 -1.97 10.96
N SER A 149 19.07 -0.98 10.50
CA SER A 149 19.49 -0.08 9.44
C SER A 149 20.81 0.59 9.83
N PRO A 150 21.73 0.88 8.89
CA PRO A 150 22.92 1.69 9.17
C PRO A 150 22.58 3.04 9.84
N PHE A 151 21.33 3.51 9.71
CA PHE A 151 20.84 4.75 10.31
C PHE A 151 20.51 4.65 11.81
N ASP A 152 20.24 3.45 12.34
CA ASP A 152 20.03 3.25 13.79
C ASP A 152 21.38 3.18 14.55
N ARG A 153 22.53 3.18 13.84
CA ARG A 153 23.87 3.12 14.46
C ARG A 153 24.45 4.49 14.84
N GLU A 154 23.77 5.59 14.53
CA GLU A 154 24.22 6.96 14.85
C GLU A 154 23.57 7.55 16.12
N ASP A 155 22.87 6.76 16.94
CA ASP A 155 22.17 7.24 18.14
C ASP A 155 23.06 7.59 19.36
N SER A 156 24.36 7.92 19.17
CA SER A 156 25.24 8.22 20.33
C SER A 156 26.22 9.39 20.21
N VAL A 157 26.04 10.29 19.23
CA VAL A 157 26.72 11.59 19.26
C VAL A 157 25.65 12.67 19.31
N ALA A 158 25.58 13.41 20.42
CA ALA A 158 24.72 14.58 20.56
C ALA A 158 25.12 15.61 19.49
N ASP A 159 24.40 15.61 18.36
CA ASP A 159 24.71 16.49 17.25
C ASP A 159 24.07 17.86 17.44
N SER A 160 24.87 18.88 17.11
CA SER A 160 24.66 20.31 17.31
C SER A 160 23.54 20.93 16.46
N THR A 161 22.77 20.11 15.74
CA THR A 161 21.64 20.54 14.91
C THR A 161 20.37 20.52 15.76
N GLY A 162 19.82 21.69 16.14
CA GLY A 162 18.56 21.78 16.90
C GLY A 162 17.33 21.26 16.15
N CYS A 163 17.25 19.94 15.96
CA CYS A 163 16.23 19.12 15.32
C CYS A 163 15.55 18.25 16.39
N ASP A 164 14.22 18.17 16.36
CA ASP A 164 13.47 17.52 17.44
C ASP A 164 13.29 16.02 17.20
N THR A 165 13.38 15.54 15.95
CA THR A 165 13.11 14.13 15.59
C THR A 165 13.69 13.75 14.21
N LYS A 166 14.20 12.52 14.06
CA LYS A 166 14.64 11.94 12.76
C LYS A 166 13.79 10.74 12.36
N VAL A 167 13.33 10.69 11.10
CA VAL A 167 12.54 9.57 10.55
C VAL A 167 12.92 9.22 9.11
N PRO A 168 12.94 7.95 8.69
CA PRO A 168 13.24 7.62 7.30
C PRO A 168 12.26 8.24 6.30
N VAL A 169 10.96 8.19 6.59
CA VAL A 169 9.90 8.72 5.71
C VAL A 169 8.95 9.64 6.49
N LEU A 170 8.78 10.87 6.01
CA LEU A 170 7.73 11.79 6.47
C LEU A 170 6.56 11.76 5.48
N ILE A 171 5.36 11.45 5.98
CA ILE A 171 4.12 11.39 5.20
C ILE A 171 3.25 12.58 5.62
N VAL A 172 2.86 13.42 4.66
CA VAL A 172 2.10 14.64 4.91
C VAL A 172 0.65 14.41 4.50
N GLY A 173 -0.24 14.26 5.48
CA GLY A 173 -1.68 14.03 5.32
C GLY A 173 -2.12 12.65 5.78
N ALA A 174 -3.06 12.58 6.73
CA ALA A 174 -3.63 11.33 7.27
C ALA A 174 -4.93 10.93 6.56
N GLY A 175 -5.00 11.14 5.24
CA GLY A 175 -6.05 10.57 4.40
C GLY A 175 -5.86 9.06 4.19
N PRO A 176 -6.77 8.39 3.44
CA PRO A 176 -6.66 6.95 3.17
C PRO A 176 -5.31 6.60 2.53
N VAL A 177 -4.82 7.43 1.62
CA VAL A 177 -3.53 7.21 0.92
C VAL A 177 -2.34 7.27 1.88
N GLY A 178 -2.26 8.28 2.74
CA GLY A 178 -1.16 8.44 3.70
C GLY A 178 -1.14 7.37 4.78
N LEU A 179 -2.32 7.01 5.32
CA LEU A 179 -2.45 5.94 6.30
C LEU A 179 -2.11 4.57 5.69
N THR A 180 -2.54 4.30 4.45
CA THR A 180 -2.16 3.08 3.73
C THR A 180 -0.65 3.02 3.51
N LEU A 181 0.01 4.12 3.12
CA LEU A 181 1.47 4.14 2.98
C LEU A 181 2.16 3.82 4.32
N SER A 182 1.69 4.41 5.42
CA SER A 182 2.22 4.14 6.77
C SER A 182 2.10 2.65 7.14
N ILE A 183 0.97 2.02 6.85
CA ILE A 183 0.76 0.57 7.10
C ILE A 183 1.73 -0.25 6.27
N LEU A 184 1.83 0.00 4.96
CA LEU A 184 2.70 -0.75 4.05
C LEU A 184 4.17 -0.62 4.45
N LEU A 185 4.63 0.60 4.73
CA LEU A 185 5.99 0.84 5.24
C LEU A 185 6.22 0.09 6.55
N SER A 186 5.26 0.11 7.46
CA SER A 186 5.41 -0.58 8.75
C SER A 186 5.51 -2.10 8.58
N LYS A 187 4.71 -2.69 7.69
CA LYS A 187 4.81 -4.11 7.33
C LYS A 187 6.16 -4.47 6.70
N TYR A 188 6.82 -3.52 6.03
CA TYR A 188 8.18 -3.71 5.51
C TYR A 188 9.29 -3.33 6.50
N GLY A 189 8.96 -3.08 7.77
CA GLY A 189 9.92 -2.72 8.82
C GLY A 189 10.42 -1.28 8.75
N ILE A 190 9.74 -0.40 7.99
CA ILE A 190 10.20 0.97 7.74
C ILE A 190 9.54 2.00 8.65
N ARG A 191 10.41 2.65 9.43
CA ARG A 191 10.29 3.98 10.06
C ARG A 191 9.45 5.01 9.29
N SER A 192 8.24 5.36 9.72
CA SER A 192 7.54 6.53 9.15
C SER A 192 6.79 7.36 10.19
N MET A 193 6.59 8.65 9.88
CA MET A 193 5.77 9.59 10.63
C MET A 193 4.73 10.21 9.70
N VAL A 194 3.46 10.13 10.08
CA VAL A 194 2.35 10.80 9.40
C VAL A 194 2.01 12.08 10.16
N VAL A 195 1.93 13.21 9.45
CA VAL A 195 1.49 14.49 10.02
C VAL A 195 0.21 14.95 9.36
N GLU A 196 -0.77 15.37 10.15
CA GLU A 196 -2.07 15.85 9.68
C GLU A 196 -2.41 17.17 10.35
N LYS A 197 -2.77 18.17 9.54
CA LYS A 197 -3.08 19.51 10.04
C LYS A 197 -4.39 19.57 10.80
N ARG A 198 -5.37 18.73 10.46
CA ARG A 198 -6.62 18.64 11.23
C ARG A 198 -6.33 18.03 12.60
N THR A 199 -7.11 18.43 13.60
CA THR A 199 -7.02 17.88 14.97
C THR A 199 -7.82 16.59 15.13
N GLU A 200 -8.70 16.27 14.18
CA GLU A 200 -9.53 15.07 14.16
C GLU A 200 -9.73 14.55 12.73
N LEU A 201 -10.14 13.29 12.61
CA LEU A 201 -10.53 12.68 11.34
C LEU A 201 -11.75 13.38 10.73
N SER A 202 -11.78 13.46 9.40
CA SER A 202 -12.95 13.96 8.68
C SER A 202 -14.14 13.01 8.84
N ARG A 203 -15.25 13.54 9.34
CA ARG A 203 -16.54 12.82 9.44
C ARG A 203 -17.42 12.94 8.18
N HIS A 204 -17.02 13.78 7.23
CA HIS A 204 -17.77 13.94 5.98
C HIS A 204 -17.57 12.70 5.09
N PRO A 205 -18.63 12.03 4.63
CA PRO A 205 -18.52 10.94 3.66
C PRO A 205 -17.93 11.50 2.36
N GLN A 206 -16.83 10.92 1.90
CA GLN A 206 -16.13 11.34 0.69
C GLN A 206 -16.23 10.19 -0.33
N ALA A 207 -15.10 9.67 -0.82
CA ALA A 207 -15.10 8.47 -1.64
C ALA A 207 -15.80 7.31 -0.89
N HIS A 208 -16.49 6.45 -1.62
CA HIS A 208 -17.23 5.31 -1.05
C HIS A 208 -17.10 4.04 -1.90
N PHE A 209 -16.84 4.14 -3.20
CA PHE A 209 -16.60 2.97 -4.03
C PHE A 209 -15.13 2.52 -3.95
N ILE A 210 -14.92 1.23 -3.66
CA ILE A 210 -13.61 0.60 -3.57
C ILE A 210 -13.54 -0.51 -4.63
N ASN A 211 -12.61 -0.37 -5.59
CA ASN A 211 -12.47 -1.34 -6.68
C ASN A 211 -11.71 -2.60 -6.22
N ASN A 212 -11.71 -3.64 -7.06
CA ASN A 212 -11.05 -4.91 -6.73
C ASN A 212 -9.56 -4.71 -6.42
N ARG A 213 -8.85 -3.86 -7.17
CA ARG A 213 -7.40 -3.68 -6.98
C ARG A 213 -7.07 -3.08 -5.62
N THR A 214 -7.87 -2.14 -5.13
CA THR A 214 -7.71 -1.58 -3.78
C THR A 214 -8.08 -2.61 -2.71
N MET A 215 -9.14 -3.41 -2.93
CA MET A 215 -9.50 -4.49 -2.01
C MET A 215 -8.42 -5.58 -1.95
N GLU A 216 -7.74 -5.91 -3.06
CA GLU A 216 -6.57 -6.80 -3.07
C GLU A 216 -5.41 -6.25 -2.22
N ILE A 217 -5.23 -4.93 -2.19
CA ILE A 217 -4.23 -4.26 -1.34
C ILE A 217 -4.66 -4.34 0.13
N PHE A 218 -5.91 -4.02 0.45
CA PHE A 218 -6.46 -4.11 1.81
C PHE A 218 -6.53 -5.53 2.35
N ARG A 219 -6.68 -6.55 1.48
CA ARG A 219 -6.62 -7.96 1.86
C ARG A 219 -5.30 -8.32 2.54
N LYS A 220 -4.21 -7.62 2.21
CA LYS A 220 -2.89 -7.81 2.83
C LYS A 220 -2.68 -7.04 4.14
N MET A 221 -3.71 -6.35 4.64
CA MET A 221 -3.64 -5.48 5.82
C MET A 221 -4.50 -6.00 6.99
N GLU A 222 -4.07 -7.09 7.63
CA GLU A 222 -4.65 -7.60 8.89
C GLU A 222 -6.19 -7.69 8.86
N GLY A 223 -6.76 -8.41 7.89
CA GLY A 223 -8.21 -8.63 7.80
C GLY A 223 -9.05 -7.40 7.40
N LEU A 224 -8.42 -6.29 6.99
CA LEU A 224 -9.13 -5.05 6.63
C LEU A 224 -10.15 -5.27 5.50
N ALA A 225 -9.80 -6.05 4.47
CA ALA A 225 -10.75 -6.36 3.40
C ALA A 225 -11.99 -7.10 3.94
N ASP A 226 -11.81 -8.06 4.85
CA ASP A 226 -12.93 -8.81 5.43
C ASP A 226 -13.78 -7.92 6.34
N GLU A 227 -13.17 -7.02 7.13
CA GLU A 227 -13.91 -6.03 7.92
C GLU A 227 -14.75 -5.10 7.05
N ILE A 228 -14.19 -4.64 5.92
CA ILE A 228 -14.92 -3.81 4.94
C ILE A 228 -16.06 -4.62 4.31
N GLU A 229 -15.78 -5.85 3.87
CA GLU A 229 -16.77 -6.72 3.23
C GLU A 229 -17.94 -7.07 4.16
N ASN A 230 -17.67 -7.23 5.46
CA ASN A 230 -18.70 -7.51 6.47
C ASN A 230 -19.48 -6.26 6.91
N ALA A 231 -18.90 -5.06 6.79
CA ALA A 231 -19.50 -3.82 7.26
C ALA A 231 -20.13 -2.96 6.17
N GLN A 232 -19.96 -3.31 4.89
CA GLN A 232 -20.62 -2.61 3.78
C GLN A 232 -22.13 -2.96 3.70
N PRO A 233 -22.96 -2.09 3.10
CA PRO A 233 -24.36 -2.41 2.87
C PRO A 233 -24.54 -3.64 1.95
N PRO A 234 -25.65 -4.40 2.10
CA PRO A 234 -26.00 -5.50 1.21
C PRO A 234 -26.00 -5.10 -0.27
N LEU A 235 -25.49 -5.98 -1.14
CA LEU A 235 -25.26 -5.68 -2.55
C LEU A 235 -26.51 -5.19 -3.29
N ASP A 236 -27.67 -5.76 -2.98
CA ASP A 236 -28.97 -5.42 -3.57
C ASP A 236 -29.42 -4.00 -3.22
N GLN A 237 -28.92 -3.44 -2.12
CA GLN A 237 -29.19 -2.07 -1.69
C GLN A 237 -28.43 -1.02 -2.49
N TRP A 238 -27.29 -1.37 -3.10
CA TRP A 238 -26.44 -0.38 -3.77
C TRP A 238 -26.14 -0.68 -5.24
N ARG A 239 -26.39 -1.88 -5.79
CA ARG A 239 -26.09 -2.21 -7.19
C ARG A 239 -26.78 -1.37 -8.28
N ARG A 240 -27.76 -0.52 -7.91
CA ARG A 240 -28.57 0.25 -8.88
C ARG A 240 -28.27 1.75 -8.88
N PHE A 241 -28.33 2.34 -10.06
CA PHE A 241 -28.47 3.78 -10.29
C PHE A 241 -29.89 4.08 -10.78
N VAL A 242 -30.57 5.00 -10.09
CA VAL A 242 -31.98 5.31 -10.32
C VAL A 242 -32.08 6.71 -10.93
N TYR A 243 -32.84 6.85 -12.00
CA TYR A 243 -33.11 8.14 -12.65
C TYR A 243 -34.59 8.44 -12.49
N CYS A 244 -34.94 9.50 -11.75
CA CYS A 244 -36.33 9.78 -11.36
C CYS A 244 -36.63 11.28 -11.28
N ASN A 245 -37.93 11.59 -11.16
CA ASN A 245 -38.41 12.96 -10.93
C ASN A 245 -38.17 13.40 -9.47
N THR A 246 -38.61 12.56 -8.52
CA THR A 246 -38.34 12.66 -7.09
C THR A 246 -38.07 11.25 -6.55
N LEU A 247 -37.52 11.13 -5.34
CA LEU A 247 -37.25 9.81 -4.74
C LEU A 247 -38.52 8.99 -4.49
N ALA A 248 -39.64 9.64 -4.14
CA ALA A 248 -40.95 9.02 -3.96
C ALA A 248 -41.84 9.09 -5.22
N GLY A 249 -41.32 9.59 -6.33
CA GLY A 249 -42.06 9.89 -7.55
C GLY A 249 -41.78 8.92 -8.70
N PRO A 250 -42.23 9.27 -9.93
CA PRO A 250 -42.01 8.45 -11.11
C PRO A 250 -40.52 8.23 -11.44
N VAL A 251 -40.18 6.98 -11.79
CA VAL A 251 -38.85 6.56 -12.23
C VAL A 251 -38.78 6.56 -13.76
N PHE A 252 -37.81 7.27 -14.32
CA PHE A 252 -37.55 7.31 -15.76
C PHE A 252 -36.83 6.03 -16.23
N GLY A 253 -35.91 5.53 -15.40
CA GLY A 253 -35.19 4.29 -15.64
C GLY A 253 -34.26 3.93 -14.49
N THR A 254 -33.81 2.68 -14.47
CA THR A 254 -32.87 2.16 -13.48
C THR A 254 -31.81 1.34 -14.19
N VAL A 255 -30.55 1.48 -13.77
CA VAL A 255 -29.41 0.73 -14.30
C VAL A 255 -28.81 -0.09 -13.17
N ASP A 256 -28.67 -1.39 -13.40
CA ASP A 256 -27.78 -2.22 -12.61
C ASP A 256 -26.35 -2.00 -13.12
N HIS A 257 -25.51 -1.38 -12.30
CA HIS A 257 -24.14 -1.07 -12.74
C HIS A 257 -23.19 -2.26 -12.60
N LEU A 258 -23.67 -3.38 -12.03
CA LEU A 258 -22.92 -4.62 -11.84
C LEU A 258 -23.41 -5.72 -12.78
N GLN A 259 -22.47 -6.47 -13.35
CA GLN A 259 -22.74 -7.71 -14.07
C GLN A 259 -22.45 -8.91 -13.17
N PRO A 260 -22.99 -10.12 -13.45
CA PRO A 260 -22.75 -11.30 -12.62
C PRO A 260 -21.27 -11.57 -12.34
N GLN A 261 -20.39 -11.37 -13.33
CA GLN A 261 -18.95 -11.54 -13.15
C GLN A 261 -18.29 -10.49 -12.26
N ASP A 262 -18.86 -9.29 -12.13
CA ASP A 262 -18.34 -8.24 -11.22
C ASP A 262 -18.55 -8.62 -9.75
N THR A 263 -19.44 -9.60 -9.50
CA THR A 263 -19.79 -10.15 -8.19
C THR A 263 -19.19 -11.53 -7.96
N SER A 264 -18.26 -11.97 -8.82
CA SER A 264 -17.54 -13.23 -8.66
C SER A 264 -16.10 -13.00 -8.21
N ARG A 265 -15.50 -14.01 -7.57
CA ARG A 265 -14.07 -14.04 -7.21
C ARG A 265 -13.24 -14.81 -8.24
N GLU A 266 -13.63 -14.76 -9.52
CA GLU A 266 -12.94 -15.49 -10.59
C GLU A 266 -11.73 -14.72 -11.13
N LYS A 267 -11.80 -13.39 -11.18
CA LYS A 267 -10.73 -12.53 -11.71
C LYS A 267 -9.88 -11.85 -10.63
N SER A 268 -10.39 -11.81 -9.41
CA SER A 268 -9.78 -11.24 -8.20
C SER A 268 -10.19 -12.08 -6.99
N PRO A 269 -9.35 -12.22 -5.94
CA PRO A 269 -9.76 -12.90 -4.71
C PRO A 269 -10.75 -12.10 -3.85
N THR A 270 -10.95 -10.82 -4.16
CA THR A 270 -11.80 -9.90 -3.39
C THR A 270 -12.95 -9.37 -4.23
N TYR A 271 -14.04 -9.00 -3.56
CA TYR A 271 -15.11 -8.24 -4.20
C TYR A 271 -14.76 -6.77 -4.31
N ILE A 272 -15.53 -6.04 -5.10
CA ILE A 272 -15.68 -4.59 -4.96
C ILE A 272 -16.42 -4.28 -3.67
N ALA A 273 -16.29 -3.06 -3.15
CA ALA A 273 -17.01 -2.65 -1.95
C ALA A 273 -17.64 -1.25 -2.06
N HIS A 274 -18.78 -1.08 -1.39
CA HIS A 274 -19.36 0.24 -1.08
C HIS A 274 -19.09 0.56 0.39
N PHE A 275 -18.04 1.32 0.67
CA PHE A 275 -17.63 1.67 2.03
C PHE A 275 -17.06 3.09 2.11
N SER A 276 -17.78 3.97 2.80
CA SER A 276 -17.48 5.39 2.92
C SER A 276 -16.13 5.66 3.58
N GLN A 277 -15.38 6.63 3.04
CA GLN A 277 -14.05 6.99 3.50
C GLN A 277 -14.01 7.35 5.00
N HIS A 278 -15.05 8.01 5.54
CA HIS A 278 -15.09 8.37 6.96
C HIS A 278 -15.21 7.13 7.88
N ARG A 279 -15.75 6.00 7.39
CA ARG A 279 -15.77 4.70 8.08
C ARG A 279 -14.46 3.94 7.88
N LEU A 280 -13.81 4.11 6.74
CA LEU A 280 -12.49 3.52 6.43
C LEU A 280 -11.36 4.13 7.26
N LEU A 281 -11.37 5.45 7.46
CA LEU A 281 -10.27 6.17 8.12
C LEU A 281 -9.95 5.65 9.53
N PRO A 282 -10.92 5.41 10.43
CA PRO A 282 -10.65 4.81 11.73
C PRO A 282 -10.00 3.42 11.65
N LEU A 283 -10.43 2.59 10.70
CA LEU A 283 -9.89 1.24 10.50
C LEU A 283 -8.43 1.28 10.04
N LEU A 284 -8.09 2.21 9.15
CA LEU A 284 -6.72 2.46 8.70
C LEU A 284 -5.87 3.08 9.81
N LEU A 285 -6.39 4.07 10.54
CA LEU A 285 -5.66 4.75 11.61
C LEU A 285 -5.25 3.77 12.72
N SER A 286 -6.21 2.97 13.20
CA SER A 286 -5.96 1.96 14.23
C SER A 286 -4.84 0.99 13.83
N ARG A 287 -4.84 0.52 12.58
CA ARG A 287 -3.79 -0.37 12.03
C ARG A 287 -2.45 0.34 11.89
N ALA A 288 -2.45 1.57 11.37
CA ALA A 288 -1.23 2.36 11.22
C ALA A 288 -0.55 2.60 12.58
N GLU A 289 -1.33 2.96 13.61
CA GLU A 289 -0.83 3.17 14.97
C GLU A 289 -0.34 1.87 15.60
N LYS A 290 -1.13 0.79 15.52
CA LYS A 290 -0.75 -0.53 16.06
C LYS A 290 0.56 -1.04 15.46
N LEU A 291 0.70 -0.99 14.13
CA LEU A 291 1.91 -1.45 13.45
C LEU A 291 3.10 -0.53 13.71
N SER A 292 2.88 0.79 13.76
CA SER A 292 3.95 1.73 14.10
C SER A 292 4.46 1.49 15.52
N GLN A 293 3.58 1.24 16.49
CA GLN A 293 3.95 0.91 17.87
C GLN A 293 4.73 -0.40 17.93
N ALA A 294 4.28 -1.44 17.23
CA ALA A 294 4.97 -2.74 17.19
C ALA A 294 6.41 -2.62 16.67
N LEU A 295 6.68 -1.73 15.71
CA LEU A 295 8.03 -1.48 15.19
C LEU A 295 8.98 -0.76 16.17
N HIS A 296 8.45 0.04 17.09
CA HIS A 296 9.28 0.80 18.04
C HIS A 296 9.52 0.04 19.37
N GLY A 297 8.87 -1.12 19.55
CA GLY A 297 8.83 -1.86 20.80
C GLY A 297 7.95 -1.18 21.84
N GLU A 298 7.39 -1.95 22.78
CA GLU A 298 6.72 -1.38 23.96
C GLU A 298 7.77 -0.66 24.82
N THR A 299 8.00 0.63 24.60
CA THR A 299 8.71 1.48 25.57
C THR A 299 7.77 1.83 26.72
N ASN A 300 7.27 0.81 27.42
CA ASN A 300 6.68 0.93 28.75
C ASN A 300 7.74 0.57 29.80
N THR A 301 8.92 1.19 29.73
CA THR A 301 9.83 1.24 30.87
C THR A 301 9.48 2.48 31.67
N VAL A 302 8.84 2.26 32.83
CA VAL A 302 8.70 3.27 33.88
C VAL A 302 10.12 3.68 34.30
N ALA A 303 10.58 4.83 33.83
CA ALA A 303 11.79 5.44 34.36
C ALA A 303 11.45 5.94 35.78
N ASN A 304 12.23 5.48 36.77
CA ASN A 304 12.14 5.89 38.18
C ASN A 304 12.54 7.37 38.41
N ASP A 305 12.67 8.19 37.37
CA ASP A 305 13.20 9.56 37.43
C ASP A 305 12.14 10.66 37.15
N GLY A 306 10.86 10.31 37.04
CA GLY A 306 9.79 11.29 36.86
C GLY A 306 9.75 11.96 35.47
N LYS A 307 10.59 11.55 34.52
CA LYS A 307 10.42 11.92 33.11
C LYS A 307 9.41 10.96 32.46
N LYS A 308 8.28 11.50 32.02
CA LYS A 308 7.34 10.76 31.16
C LYS A 308 8.07 10.33 29.89
N THR A 309 8.35 9.03 29.75
CA THR A 309 8.75 8.44 28.47
C THR A 309 7.58 8.63 27.51
N VAL A 310 7.77 9.47 26.48
CA VAL A 310 6.75 9.70 25.45
C VAL A 310 6.75 8.47 24.56
N SER A 311 5.63 7.74 24.50
CA SER A 311 5.45 6.65 23.54
C SER A 311 5.55 7.22 22.12
N TRP A 312 6.28 6.54 21.25
CA TRP A 312 6.33 6.93 19.84
C TRP A 312 4.92 6.84 19.22
N GLN A 313 4.46 7.94 18.64
CA GLN A 313 3.21 7.98 17.88
C GLN A 313 3.56 8.09 16.40
N GLY A 314 3.15 7.11 15.60
CA GLY A 314 3.39 7.15 14.15
C GLY A 314 2.54 8.18 13.42
N VAL A 315 1.45 8.66 14.02
CA VAL A 315 0.49 9.59 13.40
C VAL A 315 0.25 10.78 14.33
N HIS A 316 0.44 12.00 13.82
CA HIS A 316 0.31 13.23 14.57
C HIS A 316 -0.72 14.18 13.94
N PHE A 317 -1.89 14.28 14.57
CA PHE A 317 -2.91 15.28 14.25
C PHE A 317 -2.53 16.68 14.81
N GLY A 318 -3.12 17.73 14.25
CA GLY A 318 -2.85 19.12 14.61
C GLY A 318 -1.46 19.64 14.20
N HIS A 319 -0.76 18.95 13.29
CA HIS A 319 0.58 19.31 12.82
C HIS A 319 0.55 19.61 11.32
N GLU A 320 0.85 20.85 10.95
CA GLU A 320 0.89 21.29 9.55
C GLU A 320 2.32 21.46 9.07
N LEU A 321 2.67 20.86 7.93
CA LEU A 321 3.92 21.16 7.25
C LEU A 321 3.87 22.57 6.65
N VAL A 322 4.75 23.44 7.14
CA VAL A 322 4.82 24.85 6.74
C VAL A 322 5.96 25.15 5.75
N SER A 323 7.05 24.37 5.79
CA SER A 323 8.16 24.48 4.84
C SER A 323 9.09 23.27 4.95
N PHE A 324 9.95 23.08 3.96
CA PHE A 324 11.07 22.15 4.05
C PHE A 324 12.23 22.60 3.15
N SER A 325 13.45 22.20 3.49
CA SER A 325 14.66 22.34 2.67
C SER A 325 15.21 20.97 2.30
N VAL A 326 15.73 20.83 1.09
CA VAL A 326 16.48 19.62 0.67
C VAL A 326 17.96 19.90 0.90
N GLU A 327 18.62 19.01 1.64
CA GLU A 327 20.01 19.10 2.05
C GLU A 327 20.78 17.86 1.58
N SER A 328 22.11 17.86 1.66
CA SER A 328 22.95 16.74 1.15
C SER A 328 22.60 15.39 1.82
N GLY A 329 22.22 15.40 3.10
CA GLY A 329 21.85 14.23 3.89
C GLY A 329 20.37 13.82 3.83
N GLY A 330 19.46 14.70 3.35
CA GLY A 330 18.02 14.44 3.45
C GLY A 330 17.15 15.68 3.26
N ILE A 331 16.08 15.77 4.02
CA ILE A 331 15.09 16.84 4.00
C ILE A 331 14.89 17.32 5.43
N LEU A 332 14.99 18.63 5.65
CA LEU A 332 14.64 19.27 6.91
C LEU A 332 13.25 19.88 6.78
N ALA A 333 12.25 19.23 7.38
CA ALA A 333 10.86 19.67 7.39
C ALA A 333 10.53 20.48 8.65
N ARG A 334 9.73 21.53 8.49
CA ARG A 334 9.26 22.39 9.59
C ARG A 334 7.76 22.25 9.75
N LEU A 335 7.33 21.91 10.95
CA LEU A 335 5.93 21.74 11.31
C LEU A 335 5.45 22.87 12.21
N SER A 336 4.23 23.34 12.01
CA SER A 336 3.50 24.18 12.95
C SER A 336 2.52 23.33 13.74
N SER A 337 2.53 23.44 15.07
CA SER A 337 1.55 22.80 15.95
C SER A 337 0.37 23.73 16.20
N LEU A 338 -0.84 23.22 16.02
CA LEU A 338 -2.09 23.91 16.36
C LEU A 338 -2.53 23.68 17.82
N ASN A 339 -1.80 22.87 18.59
CA ASN A 339 -2.08 22.65 20.00
C ASN A 339 -1.59 23.85 20.82
N LYS A 340 -2.51 24.43 21.61
CA LYS A 340 -2.39 25.76 22.27
C LYS A 340 -1.16 25.92 23.19
N ASP A 341 -0.51 24.84 23.62
CA ASP A 341 0.57 24.90 24.61
C ASP A 341 1.99 24.92 24.02
N SER A 342 2.17 24.75 22.70
CA SER A 342 3.49 24.91 22.07
C SER A 342 3.38 25.41 20.63
N ARG A 343 3.46 26.75 20.45
CA ARG A 343 3.60 27.38 19.12
C ARG A 343 5.01 27.23 18.52
N LEU A 344 5.91 26.49 19.17
CA LEU A 344 7.28 26.35 18.68
C LEU A 344 7.28 25.42 17.45
N PRO A 345 7.83 25.88 16.32
CA PRO A 345 7.90 25.06 15.11
C PRO A 345 8.80 23.86 15.36
N ARG A 346 8.25 22.65 15.17
CA ARG A 346 9.05 21.42 15.29
C ARG A 346 9.84 21.19 14.03
N LYS A 347 11.11 20.81 14.18
CA LYS A 347 11.95 20.41 13.04
C LYS A 347 12.08 18.90 12.98
N ILE A 348 11.80 18.35 11.81
CA ILE A 348 11.88 16.92 11.52
C ILE A 348 12.90 16.71 10.40
N GLU A 349 13.89 15.86 10.62
CA GLU A 349 14.79 15.41 9.58
C GLU A 349 14.26 14.11 8.98
N CYS A 350 14.17 14.04 7.65
CA CYS A 350 13.79 12.80 6.97
C CYS A 350 14.58 12.55 5.68
N ARG A 351 14.66 11.28 5.26
CA ARG A 351 15.31 10.93 3.98
C ARG A 351 14.37 11.16 2.81
N TYR A 352 13.09 10.87 3.02
CA TYR A 352 12.03 10.96 2.01
C TYR A 352 10.80 11.69 2.56
N LEU A 353 10.16 12.49 1.71
CA LEU A 353 8.89 13.17 2.00
C LEU A 353 7.84 12.77 0.98
N VAL A 354 6.67 12.34 1.45
CA VAL A 354 5.53 11.97 0.59
C VAL A 354 4.34 12.87 0.90
N GLY A 355 3.95 13.69 -0.07
CA GLY A 355 2.76 14.52 0.01
C GLY A 355 1.51 13.72 -0.32
N THR A 356 0.68 13.45 0.69
CA THR A 356 -0.64 12.82 0.59
C THR A 356 -1.74 13.75 1.15
N ASP A 357 -1.49 15.05 1.07
CA ASP A 357 -2.20 16.15 1.73
C ASP A 357 -3.38 16.71 0.91
N GLY A 358 -3.85 15.92 -0.05
CA GLY A 358 -5.10 16.15 -0.79
C GLY A 358 -5.03 17.22 -1.87
N ALA A 359 -6.19 17.57 -2.44
CA ALA A 359 -6.29 18.47 -3.59
C ALA A 359 -5.55 19.79 -3.35
N GLY A 360 -5.71 20.38 -2.16
CA GLY A 360 -5.08 21.63 -1.75
C GLY A 360 -3.57 21.58 -1.49
N SER A 361 -2.91 20.44 -1.74
CA SER A 361 -1.54 20.08 -1.35
C SER A 361 -0.58 21.26 -1.19
N SER A 362 -0.06 21.43 0.03
CA SER A 362 1.00 22.36 0.36
C SER A 362 2.34 21.83 -0.15
N VAL A 363 2.58 20.52 -0.07
CA VAL A 363 3.81 19.88 -0.59
C VAL A 363 4.00 20.17 -2.07
N ARG A 364 2.97 19.92 -2.90
CA ARG A 364 3.02 20.17 -4.35
C ARG A 364 3.31 21.66 -4.63
N LYS A 365 2.63 22.56 -3.92
CA LYS A 365 2.80 24.02 -4.09
C LYS A 365 4.20 24.49 -3.71
N MET A 366 4.75 24.00 -2.60
CA MET A 366 6.13 24.32 -2.17
C MET A 366 7.17 23.84 -3.18
N MET A 367 6.88 22.76 -3.91
CA MET A 367 7.73 22.27 -5.01
C MET A 367 7.54 22.99 -6.34
N GLY A 368 6.58 23.90 -6.44
CA GLY A 368 6.26 24.58 -7.70
C GLY A 368 5.74 23.64 -8.79
N ILE A 369 5.29 22.42 -8.44
CA ILE A 369 4.80 21.44 -9.39
C ILE A 369 3.41 21.86 -9.86
N ARG A 370 3.26 22.06 -11.17
CA ARG A 370 2.00 22.48 -11.78
C ARG A 370 1.04 21.31 -11.98
N MET A 371 -0.25 21.61 -12.01
CA MET A 371 -1.31 20.67 -12.35
C MET A 371 -1.72 20.89 -13.81
N GLU A 372 -1.65 19.85 -14.64
CA GLU A 372 -2.07 19.85 -16.05
C GLU A 372 -3.49 19.28 -16.18
N GLY A 373 -4.35 19.89 -16.99
CA GLY A 373 -5.70 19.38 -17.27
C GLY A 373 -6.80 20.44 -17.20
N GLN A 374 -8.05 20.00 -17.11
CA GLN A 374 -9.22 20.88 -17.09
C GLN A 374 -9.58 21.30 -15.66
N GLU A 375 -9.77 22.61 -15.46
CA GLU A 375 -10.18 23.19 -14.19
C GLU A 375 -11.69 23.43 -14.13
N ALA A 376 -12.27 23.31 -12.94
CA ALA A 376 -13.65 23.72 -12.63
C ALA A 376 -14.68 23.22 -13.66
N LEU A 377 -14.67 21.90 -13.92
CA LEU A 377 -15.64 21.23 -14.79
C LEU A 377 -17.08 21.46 -14.33
N GLN A 378 -17.29 21.43 -13.02
CA GLN A 378 -18.57 21.71 -12.37
C GLN A 378 -18.33 22.09 -10.92
N GLU A 379 -19.12 23.04 -10.42
CA GLU A 379 -19.18 23.34 -8.99
C GLU A 379 -20.46 22.76 -8.38
N LEU A 380 -20.34 22.26 -7.15
CA LEU A 380 -21.40 21.57 -6.44
C LEU A 380 -21.47 22.03 -4.98
N ILE A 381 -22.69 22.10 -4.47
CA ILE A 381 -22.96 22.06 -3.03
C ILE A 381 -23.16 20.59 -2.64
N SER A 382 -22.29 20.11 -1.76
CA SER A 382 -22.37 18.79 -1.13
C SER A 382 -23.03 18.94 0.23
N VAL A 383 -24.25 18.42 0.38
CA VAL A 383 -25.01 18.40 1.64
C VAL A 383 -24.99 16.98 2.19
N HIS A 384 -24.31 16.76 3.31
CA HIS A 384 -24.38 15.52 4.06
C HIS A 384 -25.52 15.60 5.08
N PHE A 385 -26.45 14.66 5.00
CA PHE A 385 -27.63 14.64 5.86
C PHE A 385 -28.03 13.21 6.25
N TRP A 386 -28.76 13.12 7.35
CA TRP A 386 -29.33 11.89 7.86
C TRP A 386 -30.86 11.96 7.77
N SER A 387 -31.48 10.87 7.32
CA SER A 387 -32.92 10.71 7.27
C SER A 387 -33.29 9.22 7.31
N LYS A 388 -33.52 8.70 8.53
CA LYS A 388 -33.86 7.29 8.75
C LYS A 388 -35.15 6.89 8.02
N SER A 389 -36.15 7.77 8.04
CA SER A 389 -37.43 7.54 7.36
C SER A 389 -37.28 7.48 5.83
N LEU A 390 -36.39 8.28 5.23
CA LEU A 390 -36.08 8.18 3.80
C LEU A 390 -35.33 6.87 3.49
N GLY A 391 -34.36 6.50 4.32
CA GLY A 391 -33.64 5.23 4.22
C GLY A 391 -34.59 4.02 4.21
N ASP A 392 -35.44 3.93 5.24
CA ASP A 392 -36.42 2.83 5.38
C ASP A 392 -37.42 2.78 4.21
N TYR A 393 -37.78 3.94 3.66
CA TYR A 393 -38.62 4.03 2.46
C TYR A 393 -37.90 3.48 1.23
N LEU A 394 -36.67 3.90 0.98
CA LEU A 394 -35.90 3.52 -0.21
C LEU A 394 -35.49 2.05 -0.21
N VAL A 395 -35.12 1.48 0.95
CA VAL A 395 -34.84 0.04 1.07
C VAL A 395 -36.03 -0.80 0.57
N LYS A 396 -37.26 -0.38 0.89
CA LYS A 396 -38.49 -1.13 0.54
C LYS A 396 -38.98 -0.90 -0.87
N THR A 397 -38.77 0.29 -1.41
CA THR A 397 -39.42 0.73 -2.65
C THR A 397 -38.46 0.72 -3.83
N GLN A 398 -37.25 1.25 -3.64
CA GLN A 398 -36.31 1.51 -4.73
C GLN A 398 -34.87 1.59 -4.23
N PRO A 399 -34.26 0.45 -3.82
CA PRO A 399 -32.88 0.43 -3.35
C PRO A 399 -31.88 0.74 -4.47
N GLY A 400 -30.94 1.64 -4.19
CA GLY A 400 -29.85 2.02 -5.09
C GLY A 400 -28.76 2.85 -4.39
N MET A 401 -27.59 2.91 -5.02
CA MET A 401 -26.46 3.71 -4.56
C MET A 401 -26.62 5.18 -4.94
N LEU A 402 -27.03 5.44 -6.18
CA LEU A 402 -27.13 6.78 -6.75
C LEU A 402 -28.55 7.03 -7.24
N TYR A 403 -29.10 8.19 -6.89
CA TYR A 403 -30.37 8.68 -7.40
C TYR A 403 -30.13 9.99 -8.14
N PHE A 404 -30.34 9.98 -9.45
CA PHE A 404 -30.31 11.15 -10.31
C PHE A 404 -31.71 11.73 -10.39
N VAL A 405 -31.89 12.86 -9.73
CA VAL A 405 -33.19 13.49 -9.50
C VAL A 405 -33.31 14.71 -10.40
N PHE A 406 -34.35 14.73 -11.22
CA PHE A 406 -34.64 15.82 -12.16
C PHE A 406 -36.08 16.29 -11.99
N ASN A 407 -36.28 17.41 -11.30
CA ASN A 407 -37.59 18.05 -11.22
C ASN A 407 -37.52 19.57 -11.39
N ALA A 408 -38.72 20.18 -11.39
CA ALA A 408 -38.90 21.61 -11.66
C ALA A 408 -38.20 22.54 -10.65
N ARG A 409 -37.93 22.06 -9.42
CA ARG A 409 -37.34 22.85 -8.34
C ARG A 409 -35.85 22.57 -8.17
N VAL A 410 -35.40 21.33 -8.33
CA VAL A 410 -34.04 20.91 -8.04
C VAL A 410 -33.55 19.81 -8.99
N ILE A 411 -32.29 19.92 -9.38
CA ILE A 411 -31.52 18.84 -10.00
C ILE A 411 -30.47 18.43 -8.97
N ALA A 412 -30.43 17.15 -8.60
CA ALA A 412 -29.48 16.66 -7.61
C ALA A 412 -29.07 15.22 -7.91
N VAL A 413 -27.89 14.85 -7.43
CA VAL A 413 -27.49 13.45 -7.28
C VAL A 413 -27.48 13.12 -5.80
N ILE A 414 -28.33 12.20 -5.38
CA ILE A 414 -28.29 11.63 -4.02
C ILE A 414 -27.39 10.40 -4.05
N VAL A 415 -26.34 10.42 -3.23
CA VAL A 415 -25.50 9.28 -2.92
C VAL A 415 -25.99 8.69 -1.61
N ALA A 416 -26.52 7.47 -1.66
CA ALA A 416 -26.82 6.69 -0.47
C ALA A 416 -25.55 5.99 -0.01
N HIS A 417 -25.03 6.39 1.15
CA HIS A 417 -23.86 5.78 1.76
C HIS A 417 -24.24 4.54 2.60
N ASP A 418 -25.40 4.61 3.24
CA ASP A 418 -25.98 3.54 4.03
C ASP A 418 -27.49 3.77 4.13
N LEU A 419 -28.27 3.01 3.35
CA LEU A 419 -29.73 3.16 3.32
C LEU A 419 -30.37 2.77 4.66
N GLU A 420 -29.83 1.77 5.36
CA GLU A 420 -30.34 1.33 6.64
C GLU A 420 -30.05 2.36 7.75
N ALA A 421 -28.87 2.97 7.77
CA ALA A 421 -28.59 4.07 8.68
C ALA A 421 -29.34 5.36 8.28
N GLY A 422 -29.77 5.46 7.02
CA GLY A 422 -30.36 6.68 6.45
C GLY A 422 -29.33 7.77 6.23
N GLU A 423 -28.10 7.41 5.84
CA GLU A 423 -27.01 8.36 5.59
C GLU A 423 -26.86 8.68 4.10
N PHE A 424 -26.92 9.97 3.78
CA PHE A 424 -26.95 10.45 2.40
C PHE A 424 -26.04 11.66 2.17
N ILE A 425 -25.60 11.81 0.91
CA ILE A 425 -25.06 13.05 0.39
C ILE A 425 -25.91 13.52 -0.79
N ALA A 426 -26.36 14.77 -0.76
CA ALA A 426 -26.93 15.44 -1.92
C ALA A 426 -25.85 16.30 -2.61
N GLN A 427 -25.60 16.03 -3.88
CA GLN A 427 -24.78 16.86 -4.76
C GLN A 427 -25.69 17.72 -5.62
N ILE A 428 -25.66 19.04 -5.39
CA ILE A 428 -26.52 20.02 -6.05
C ILE A 428 -25.65 20.95 -6.89
N PRO A 429 -25.88 21.09 -8.21
CA PRO A 429 -25.14 22.04 -9.06
C PRO A 429 -25.15 23.45 -8.49
N PHE A 430 -23.98 24.08 -8.44
CA PHE A 430 -23.75 25.41 -7.91
C PHE A 430 -23.18 26.31 -9.00
N TYR A 431 -23.71 27.53 -9.14
CA TYR A 431 -23.35 28.44 -10.24
C TYR A 431 -22.90 29.81 -9.73
N PRO A 432 -21.62 29.96 -9.33
CA PRO A 432 -21.05 31.26 -9.00
C PRO A 432 -20.76 32.09 -10.26
N PRO A 433 -20.73 33.43 -10.17
CA PRO A 433 -21.04 34.24 -8.97
C PRO A 433 -22.54 34.41 -8.70
N GLN A 434 -23.42 33.88 -9.55
CA GLN A 434 -24.85 34.18 -9.50
C GLN A 434 -25.57 33.59 -8.28
N GLN A 435 -25.06 32.46 -7.78
CA GLN A 435 -25.42 31.91 -6.48
C GLN A 435 -24.28 32.11 -5.51
N ARG A 436 -24.62 32.44 -4.27
CA ARG A 436 -23.65 32.55 -3.18
C ARG A 436 -23.71 31.30 -2.32
N PHE A 437 -22.57 30.93 -1.73
CA PHE A 437 -22.53 29.79 -0.82
C PHE A 437 -23.42 30.02 0.41
N GLU A 438 -23.53 31.28 0.86
CA GLU A 438 -24.35 31.66 2.02
C GLU A 438 -25.86 31.46 1.78
N ASP A 439 -26.30 31.33 0.52
CA ASP A 439 -27.71 31.06 0.17
C ASP A 439 -28.12 29.62 0.53
N PHE A 440 -27.15 28.72 0.73
CA PHE A 440 -27.36 27.32 1.08
C PHE A 440 -27.29 27.11 2.60
N SER A 441 -28.17 27.81 3.32
CA SER A 441 -28.34 27.59 4.76
C SER A 441 -28.93 26.19 5.04
N PRO A 442 -28.78 25.64 6.26
CA PRO A 442 -29.36 24.35 6.60
C PRO A 442 -30.87 24.28 6.34
N SER A 443 -31.65 25.32 6.64
CA SER A 443 -33.10 25.29 6.36
C SER A 443 -33.39 25.19 4.85
N VAL A 444 -32.67 25.95 4.03
CA VAL A 444 -32.82 25.92 2.56
C VAL A 444 -32.44 24.55 2.01
N CYS A 445 -31.31 23.98 2.46
CA CYS A 445 -30.89 22.65 2.05
C CYS A 445 -31.90 21.57 2.47
N SER A 446 -32.52 21.67 3.65
CA SER A 446 -33.56 20.74 4.08
C SER A 446 -34.79 20.82 3.18
N ASP A 447 -35.20 22.01 2.77
CA ASP A 447 -36.31 22.20 1.83
C ASP A 447 -35.98 21.64 0.44
N LEU A 448 -34.77 21.89 -0.07
CA LEU A 448 -34.29 21.27 -1.31
C LEU A 448 -34.28 19.74 -1.23
N ILE A 449 -33.88 19.17 -0.08
CA ILE A 449 -33.90 17.70 0.12
C ILE A 449 -35.33 17.16 0.16
N ARG A 450 -36.30 17.88 0.77
CA ARG A 450 -37.73 17.51 0.73
C ARG A 450 -38.27 17.52 -0.69
N ASP A 451 -37.83 18.48 -1.51
CA ASP A 451 -38.18 18.57 -2.93
C ASP A 451 -37.56 17.45 -3.75
N VAL A 452 -36.30 17.12 -3.49
CA VAL A 452 -35.64 15.94 -4.07
C VAL A 452 -36.41 14.68 -3.70
N ALA A 453 -36.78 14.54 -2.43
CA ALA A 453 -37.50 13.37 -1.94
C ALA A 453 -38.93 13.27 -2.50
N GLY A 454 -39.58 14.40 -2.78
CA GLY A 454 -41.02 14.45 -3.06
C GLY A 454 -41.87 14.23 -1.81
N LEU A 455 -41.32 14.49 -0.63
CA LEU A 455 -41.93 14.23 0.67
C LEU A 455 -41.90 15.51 1.54
N PRO A 456 -42.96 16.33 1.51
CA PRO A 456 -42.95 17.66 2.15
C PRO A 456 -42.73 17.66 3.67
N LYS A 457 -43.05 16.55 4.35
CA LYS A 457 -42.89 16.38 5.80
C LYS A 457 -41.69 15.51 6.16
N LEU A 458 -40.74 15.31 5.25
CA LEU A 458 -39.57 14.50 5.53
C LEU A 458 -38.70 15.14 6.60
N GLU A 459 -38.31 14.32 7.58
CA GLU A 459 -37.32 14.68 8.59
C GLU A 459 -35.92 14.57 7.99
N VAL A 460 -35.18 15.67 8.06
CA VAL A 460 -33.84 15.82 7.48
C VAL A 460 -32.94 16.44 8.53
N ASP A 461 -31.90 15.71 8.93
CA ASP A 461 -30.88 16.16 9.87
C ASP A 461 -29.60 16.48 9.09
N ILE A 462 -29.36 17.77 8.84
CA ILE A 462 -28.17 18.22 8.10
C ILE A 462 -26.95 18.17 9.01
N ARG A 463 -25.92 17.46 8.54
CA ARG A 463 -24.64 17.34 9.24
C ARG A 463 -23.65 18.39 8.78
N THR A 464 -23.40 18.46 7.46
CA THR A 464 -22.41 19.38 6.89
C THR A 464 -22.81 19.83 5.50
N ILE A 465 -22.44 21.06 5.15
CA ILE A 465 -22.63 21.66 3.83
C ILE A 465 -21.27 22.14 3.35
N LYS A 466 -20.85 21.72 2.15
CA LYS A 466 -19.55 22.09 1.58
C LYS A 466 -19.68 22.49 0.13
N ARG A 467 -18.95 23.53 -0.27
CA ARG A 467 -18.66 23.81 -1.68
C ARG A 467 -17.57 22.87 -2.16
N TRP A 468 -17.79 22.26 -3.32
CA TRP A 468 -16.83 21.38 -3.97
C TRP A 468 -16.70 21.75 -5.44
N VAL A 469 -15.45 21.75 -5.93
CA VAL A 469 -15.13 22.06 -7.33
C VAL A 469 -14.54 20.81 -7.96
N MET A 470 -15.17 20.37 -9.03
CA MET A 470 -14.74 19.21 -9.81
C MET A 470 -13.60 19.64 -10.75
N HIS A 471 -12.44 18.99 -10.62
CA HIS A 471 -11.29 19.18 -11.50
C HIS A 471 -10.95 17.86 -12.21
N ALA A 472 -10.28 17.95 -13.36
CA ALA A 472 -9.65 16.83 -14.04
C ALA A 472 -8.20 17.20 -14.33
N GLN A 473 -7.31 16.95 -13.37
CA GLN A 473 -5.93 17.40 -13.42
C GLN A 473 -4.94 16.35 -12.91
N VAL A 474 -3.74 16.34 -13.47
CA VAL A 474 -2.60 15.52 -13.02
C VAL A 474 -1.37 16.41 -12.87
N ALA A 475 -0.59 16.23 -11.82
CA ALA A 475 0.67 16.92 -11.60
C ALA A 475 1.65 16.62 -12.74
N GLU A 476 2.40 17.62 -13.21
CA GLU A 476 3.35 17.46 -14.33
C GLU A 476 4.45 16.43 -14.04
N THR A 477 4.72 16.17 -12.75
CA THR A 477 5.55 15.06 -12.26
C THR A 477 5.04 14.60 -10.88
N LEU A 478 5.18 13.30 -10.60
CA LEU A 478 4.84 12.69 -9.32
C LEU A 478 6.03 12.57 -8.37
N SER A 479 7.25 12.79 -8.85
CA SER A 479 8.47 12.80 -8.05
C SER A 479 9.38 13.97 -8.40
N SER A 480 10.15 14.42 -7.42
CA SER A 480 11.10 15.53 -7.57
C SER A 480 12.35 15.30 -6.71
N CYS A 481 13.30 16.24 -6.80
CA CYS A 481 14.52 16.29 -5.99
C CYS A 481 15.33 14.97 -6.03
N GLY A 482 15.49 14.40 -7.22
CA GLY A 482 16.26 13.15 -7.40
C GLY A 482 15.62 11.92 -6.75
N GLY A 483 14.30 11.91 -6.56
CA GLY A 483 13.60 10.80 -5.89
C GLY A 483 13.58 10.92 -4.37
N ARG A 484 13.64 12.15 -3.83
CA ARG A 484 13.48 12.40 -2.38
C ARG A 484 12.06 12.82 -1.99
N ILE A 485 11.32 13.41 -2.93
CA ILE A 485 9.98 13.95 -2.68
C ILE A 485 8.99 13.37 -3.68
N PHE A 486 7.85 12.91 -3.17
CA PHE A 486 6.81 12.25 -3.95
C PHE A 486 5.43 12.85 -3.68
N LEU A 487 4.54 12.79 -4.67
CA LEU A 487 3.13 13.14 -4.56
C LEU A 487 2.28 11.90 -4.85
N ALA A 488 1.27 11.62 -4.03
CA ALA A 488 0.37 10.49 -4.24
C ALA A 488 -1.08 10.83 -3.87
N GLY A 489 -2.04 10.24 -4.61
CA GLY A 489 -3.46 10.54 -4.46
C GLY A 489 -3.81 11.97 -4.90
N ASP A 490 -4.75 12.60 -4.20
CA ASP A 490 -5.29 13.92 -4.55
C ASP A 490 -4.25 15.07 -4.61
N SER A 491 -3.08 14.88 -4.00
CA SER A 491 -1.95 15.82 -4.13
C SER A 491 -1.32 15.77 -5.53
N ALA A 492 -1.41 14.61 -6.19
CA ALA A 492 -0.81 14.28 -7.47
C ALA A 492 -1.83 14.32 -8.62
N HIS A 493 -3.08 13.95 -8.38
CA HIS A 493 -4.12 13.92 -9.42
C HIS A 493 -5.50 14.18 -8.84
N ARG A 494 -6.39 14.81 -9.61
CA ARG A 494 -7.75 15.15 -9.20
C ARG A 494 -8.69 14.72 -10.31
N PHE A 495 -9.66 13.89 -9.99
CA PHE A 495 -10.59 13.36 -10.97
C PHE A 495 -12.02 13.86 -10.73
N PRO A 496 -12.85 13.91 -11.78
CA PRO A 496 -14.29 13.80 -11.63
C PRO A 496 -14.66 12.59 -10.76
N PRO A 497 -15.78 12.65 -10.01
CA PRO A 497 -16.17 11.54 -9.14
C PRO A 497 -16.72 10.36 -9.96
N ALA A 498 -17.01 10.59 -11.25
CA ALA A 498 -17.46 9.59 -12.20
C ALA A 498 -16.43 8.45 -12.32
N GLY A 499 -16.83 7.26 -11.88
CA GLY A 499 -16.02 6.03 -11.87
C GLY A 499 -15.27 5.74 -10.57
N GLY A 500 -15.31 6.63 -9.57
CA GLY A 500 -14.76 6.33 -8.24
C GLY A 500 -13.23 6.16 -8.19
N PHE A 501 -12.48 6.73 -9.15
CA PHE A 501 -11.05 6.44 -9.30
C PHE A 501 -10.11 7.10 -8.29
N GLY A 502 -10.49 8.23 -7.67
CA GLY A 502 -9.54 9.08 -6.93
C GLY A 502 -8.83 8.36 -5.79
N MET A 503 -9.59 7.89 -4.80
CA MET A 503 -9.05 7.15 -3.65
C MET A 503 -8.36 5.85 -4.09
N ASN A 504 -8.95 5.10 -5.02
CA ASN A 504 -8.42 3.84 -5.51
C ASN A 504 -7.04 4.02 -6.18
N THR A 505 -6.92 5.00 -7.07
CA THR A 505 -5.65 5.32 -7.76
C THR A 505 -4.61 5.77 -6.74
N GLY A 506 -4.98 6.61 -5.77
CA GLY A 506 -4.07 7.03 -4.71
C GLY A 506 -3.52 5.88 -3.85
N ILE A 507 -4.37 4.92 -3.47
CA ILE A 507 -3.93 3.72 -2.72
C ILE A 507 -2.98 2.86 -3.57
N GLN A 508 -3.27 2.71 -4.87
CA GLN A 508 -2.39 2.01 -5.79
C GLN A 508 -1.05 2.73 -6.01
N ASP A 509 -1.03 4.06 -5.96
CA ASP A 509 0.21 4.83 -6.04
C ASP A 509 1.14 4.50 -4.87
N VAL A 510 0.62 4.49 -3.64
CA VAL A 510 1.45 4.21 -2.47
C VAL A 510 1.81 2.72 -2.35
N HIS A 511 0.99 1.82 -2.89
CA HIS A 511 1.38 0.41 -3.01
C HIS A 511 2.58 0.23 -3.96
N ASN A 512 2.63 0.99 -5.05
CA ASN A 512 3.79 1.02 -5.95
C ASN A 512 5.03 1.65 -5.30
N LEU A 513 4.85 2.70 -4.51
CA LEU A 513 5.95 3.45 -3.90
C LEU A 513 6.55 2.77 -2.66
N ALA A 514 5.72 2.16 -1.81
CA ALA A 514 6.11 1.65 -0.50
C ALA A 514 7.25 0.62 -0.59
N TRP A 515 7.15 -0.35 -1.50
CA TRP A 515 8.18 -1.38 -1.64
C TRP A 515 9.49 -0.84 -2.19
N LYS A 516 9.43 0.19 -3.06
CA LYS A 516 10.63 0.84 -3.60
C LYS A 516 11.36 1.62 -2.52
N LEU A 517 10.62 2.35 -1.69
CA LEU A 517 11.17 3.01 -0.49
C LEU A 517 11.80 1.98 0.45
N ALA A 518 11.10 0.88 0.74
CA ALA A 518 11.61 -0.17 1.59
C ALA A 518 12.88 -0.82 1.01
N ALA A 519 12.92 -1.10 -0.30
CA ALA A 519 14.06 -1.68 -0.97
C ALA A 519 15.32 -0.80 -0.87
N VAL A 520 15.14 0.50 -1.09
CA VAL A 520 16.23 1.48 -1.01
C VAL A 520 16.67 1.72 0.44
N ILE A 521 15.73 1.88 1.37
CA ILE A 521 16.05 2.12 2.78
C ILE A 521 16.76 0.90 3.40
N ASN A 522 16.35 -0.31 3.04
CA ASN A 522 16.99 -1.56 3.48
C ASN A 522 18.27 -1.89 2.71
N GLY A 523 18.67 -1.07 1.73
CA GLY A 523 19.99 -1.11 1.11
C GLY A 523 20.20 -2.20 0.05
N TRP A 524 19.14 -2.84 -0.46
CA TRP A 524 19.24 -3.81 -1.55
C TRP A 524 18.81 -3.26 -2.91
N ALA A 525 18.43 -1.97 -2.97
CA ALA A 525 18.22 -1.22 -4.19
C ALA A 525 18.86 0.19 -4.11
N PRO A 526 19.34 0.75 -5.23
CA PRO A 526 19.83 2.11 -5.32
C PRO A 526 18.68 3.11 -5.46
N ASN A 527 18.95 4.40 -5.21
CA ASN A 527 17.96 5.48 -5.26
C ASN A 527 17.27 5.60 -6.63
N GLU A 528 17.95 5.22 -7.72
CA GLU A 528 17.41 5.23 -9.08
C GLU A 528 16.13 4.41 -9.22
N LEU A 529 15.94 3.36 -8.41
CA LEU A 529 14.70 2.58 -8.39
C LEU A 529 13.49 3.49 -8.11
N LEU A 530 13.63 4.51 -7.27
CA LEU A 530 12.54 5.41 -6.90
C LEU A 530 12.09 6.29 -8.08
N LEU A 531 12.95 6.54 -9.06
CA LEU A 531 12.60 7.31 -10.26
C LEU A 531 11.56 6.58 -11.12
N THR A 532 11.50 5.25 -11.00
CA THR A 532 10.49 4.44 -11.71
C THR A 532 9.06 4.69 -11.24
N TYR A 533 8.86 5.28 -10.05
CA TYR A 533 7.53 5.61 -9.54
C TYR A 533 6.78 6.55 -10.48
N ASN A 534 7.40 7.65 -10.90
CA ASN A 534 6.79 8.59 -11.83
C ASN A 534 6.54 7.94 -13.19
N VAL A 535 7.52 7.19 -13.71
CA VAL A 535 7.44 6.50 -15.00
C VAL A 535 6.27 5.51 -15.06
N GLU A 536 5.98 4.83 -13.95
CA GLU A 536 4.92 3.84 -13.86
C GLU A 536 3.55 4.45 -13.55
N ARG A 537 3.45 5.36 -12.59
CA ARG A 537 2.16 5.84 -12.06
C ARG A 537 1.60 7.06 -12.78
N HIS A 538 2.46 7.93 -13.34
CA HIS A 538 1.98 9.13 -14.03
C HIS A 538 1.12 8.81 -15.26
N PRO A 539 1.49 7.85 -16.15
CA PRO A 539 0.62 7.46 -17.25
C PRO A 539 -0.74 6.90 -16.81
N ILE A 540 -0.77 6.17 -15.69
CA ILE A 540 -2.01 5.61 -15.14
C ILE A 540 -2.91 6.72 -14.60
N ALA A 541 -2.35 7.72 -13.89
CA ALA A 541 -3.10 8.88 -13.43
C ALA A 541 -3.71 9.67 -14.61
N LYS A 542 -2.97 9.84 -15.72
CA LYS A 542 -3.50 10.47 -16.95
C LYS A 542 -4.62 9.63 -17.58
N ALA A 543 -4.41 8.33 -17.74
CA ALA A 543 -5.43 7.43 -18.29
C ALA A 543 -6.73 7.42 -17.47
N ASN A 544 -6.63 7.37 -16.14
CA ASN A 544 -7.80 7.42 -15.25
C ASN A 544 -8.49 8.79 -15.29
N THR A 545 -7.73 9.88 -15.45
CA THR A 545 -8.31 11.23 -15.65
C THR A 545 -9.15 11.28 -16.92
N ASP A 546 -8.59 10.83 -18.04
CA ASP A 546 -9.27 10.81 -19.34
C ASP A 546 -10.54 9.95 -19.28
N LEU A 547 -10.46 8.80 -18.62
CA LEU A 547 -11.59 7.90 -18.41
C LEU A 547 -12.68 8.53 -17.53
N SER A 548 -12.32 9.17 -16.42
CA SER A 548 -13.25 9.91 -15.58
C SER A 548 -13.97 11.04 -16.34
N VAL A 549 -13.25 11.78 -17.19
CA VAL A 549 -13.84 12.85 -18.02
C VAL A 549 -14.80 12.27 -19.05
N ALA A 550 -14.41 11.19 -19.74
CA ALA A 550 -15.28 10.50 -20.69
C ALA A 550 -16.57 9.98 -20.03
N ASN A 551 -16.44 9.39 -18.84
CA ASN A 551 -17.56 8.87 -18.06
C ASN A 551 -18.48 9.99 -17.53
N PHE A 552 -17.91 11.13 -17.12
CA PHE A 552 -18.68 12.32 -16.78
C PHE A 552 -19.49 12.84 -17.98
N HIS A 553 -18.87 12.92 -19.16
CA HIS A 553 -19.59 13.32 -20.39
C HIS A 553 -20.70 12.34 -20.77
N ALA A 554 -20.50 11.04 -20.55
CA ALA A 554 -21.53 10.01 -20.76
C ALA A 554 -22.71 10.20 -19.80
N ALA A 555 -22.46 10.49 -18.52
CA ALA A 555 -23.51 10.79 -17.54
C ALA A 555 -24.37 12.01 -17.95
N MET A 556 -23.77 12.99 -18.65
CA MET A 556 -24.48 14.17 -19.16
C MET A 556 -25.42 13.88 -20.35
N ALA A 557 -25.43 12.67 -20.92
CA ALA A 557 -26.37 12.30 -21.99
C ALA A 557 -27.83 12.27 -21.49
N ILE A 558 -28.06 11.87 -20.23
CA ILE A 558 -29.40 11.76 -19.64
C ILE A 558 -30.06 13.14 -19.44
N PRO A 559 -29.43 14.13 -18.78
CA PRO A 559 -29.96 15.48 -18.72
C PRO A 559 -30.29 16.05 -20.10
N ARG A 560 -29.39 15.85 -21.09
CA ARG A 560 -29.63 16.33 -22.47
C ARG A 560 -30.86 15.69 -23.10
N ALA A 561 -31.07 14.38 -22.94
CA ALA A 561 -32.26 13.68 -23.44
C ALA A 561 -33.55 14.18 -22.77
N LEU A 562 -33.48 14.63 -21.51
CA LEU A 562 -34.61 15.24 -20.79
C LEU A 562 -34.87 16.71 -21.20
N GLY A 563 -34.07 17.27 -22.11
CA GLY A 563 -34.16 18.68 -22.52
C GLY A 563 -33.42 19.65 -21.61
N LEU A 564 -32.68 19.14 -20.62
CA LEU A 564 -31.79 19.89 -19.75
C LEU A 564 -30.42 19.97 -20.42
N ASN A 565 -30.28 20.85 -21.41
CA ASN A 565 -29.03 20.99 -22.12
C ASN A 565 -28.03 21.81 -21.29
N PRO A 566 -26.90 21.25 -20.81
CA PRO A 566 -25.92 22.01 -20.03
C PRO A 566 -25.31 23.19 -20.81
N SER A 567 -25.33 23.10 -22.15
CA SER A 567 -24.86 24.18 -23.01
C SER A 567 -25.77 25.41 -22.98
N THR A 568 -27.07 25.31 -22.65
CA THR A 568 -27.90 26.52 -22.51
C THR A 568 -27.62 27.26 -21.21
N ALA A 569 -27.30 26.55 -20.13
CA ALA A 569 -26.82 27.14 -18.89
C ALA A 569 -25.46 27.82 -19.07
N SER A 570 -24.51 27.17 -19.75
CA SER A 570 -23.19 27.76 -20.03
C SER A 570 -23.22 28.84 -21.11
N LEU A 571 -24.16 28.81 -22.07
CA LEU A 571 -24.42 29.92 -23.01
C LEU A 571 -25.02 31.12 -22.27
N ALA A 572 -25.99 30.91 -21.37
CA ALA A 572 -26.54 31.96 -20.52
C ALA A 572 -25.45 32.57 -19.62
N GLN A 573 -24.59 31.74 -19.03
CA GLN A 573 -23.46 32.17 -18.22
C GLN A 573 -22.41 32.93 -19.06
N LYS A 574 -22.13 32.51 -20.30
CA LYS A 574 -21.28 33.24 -21.24
C LYS A 574 -21.91 34.56 -21.69
N ILE A 575 -23.20 34.61 -21.99
CA ILE A 575 -23.90 35.85 -22.37
C ILE A 575 -23.89 36.85 -21.20
N VAL A 576 -24.13 36.38 -19.97
CA VAL A 576 -24.04 37.18 -18.75
C VAL A 576 -22.60 37.66 -18.50
N ASN A 577 -21.61 36.79 -18.64
CA ASN A 577 -20.20 37.12 -18.36
C ASN A 577 -19.53 37.95 -19.47
N THR A 578 -19.93 37.79 -20.74
CA THR A 578 -19.33 38.46 -21.90
C THR A 578 -20.12 39.70 -22.35
N GLY A 579 -21.43 39.79 -22.05
CA GLY A 579 -22.30 40.90 -22.45
C GLY A 579 -23.12 41.54 -21.32
N GLY A 580 -23.08 41.01 -20.10
CA GLY A 580 -23.87 41.47 -18.94
C GLY A 580 -23.07 42.08 -17.80
N SER A 581 -21.76 42.35 -17.97
CA SER A 581 -20.89 42.94 -16.93
C SER A 581 -21.32 44.34 -16.43
N TRP A 582 -22.24 44.99 -17.15
CA TRP A 582 -22.87 46.28 -16.79
C TRP A 582 -24.18 46.13 -16.01
N LEU A 583 -24.71 44.91 -15.85
CA LEU A 583 -25.94 44.64 -15.10
C LEU A 583 -25.64 44.33 -13.62
N PRO A 584 -26.46 44.81 -12.67
CA PRO A 584 -26.33 44.44 -11.26
C PRO A 584 -26.41 42.91 -11.05
N GLU A 585 -25.63 42.36 -10.12
CA GLU A 585 -25.56 40.91 -9.82
C GLU A 585 -26.94 40.27 -9.60
N ARG A 586 -27.86 40.99 -8.96
CA ARG A 586 -29.25 40.53 -8.73
C ARG A 586 -30.03 40.28 -10.04
N LEU A 587 -29.79 41.09 -11.06
CA LEU A 587 -30.47 40.95 -12.35
C LEU A 587 -29.86 39.82 -13.19
N GLN A 588 -28.55 39.61 -13.07
CA GLN A 588 -27.87 38.45 -13.65
C GLN A 588 -28.38 37.14 -13.03
N GLY A 589 -28.56 37.11 -11.71
CA GLY A 589 -29.19 36.01 -10.98
C GLY A 589 -30.61 35.72 -11.48
N ALA A 590 -31.45 36.75 -11.61
CA ALA A 590 -32.83 36.59 -12.10
C ALA A 590 -32.94 36.05 -13.54
N ILE A 591 -32.03 36.46 -14.44
CA ILE A 591 -32.00 35.95 -15.84
C ILE A 591 -31.60 34.48 -15.86
N LEU A 592 -30.56 34.09 -15.10
CA LEU A 592 -30.15 32.69 -14.97
C LEU A 592 -31.22 31.85 -14.29
N ASP A 593 -31.87 32.35 -13.24
CA ASP A 593 -33.01 31.71 -12.60
C ASP A 593 -34.17 31.52 -13.56
N GLY A 594 -34.43 32.48 -14.45
CA GLY A 594 -35.42 32.36 -15.52
C GLY A 594 -35.06 31.27 -16.55
N VAL A 595 -33.80 31.19 -16.97
CA VAL A 595 -33.30 30.13 -17.88
C VAL A 595 -33.34 28.76 -17.21
N PHE A 596 -32.94 28.67 -15.95
CA PHE A 596 -33.01 27.45 -15.17
C PHE A 596 -34.45 27.06 -14.87
N ALA A 597 -35.34 28.00 -14.58
CA ALA A 597 -36.77 27.74 -14.41
C ALA A 597 -37.38 27.24 -15.72
N ALA A 598 -37.05 27.85 -16.86
CA ALA A 598 -37.50 27.38 -18.17
C ALA A 598 -36.97 25.99 -18.53
N GLY A 599 -35.70 25.71 -18.21
CA GLY A 599 -35.10 24.38 -18.35
C GLY A 599 -35.73 23.35 -17.42
N ARG A 600 -35.91 23.68 -16.13
CA ARG A 600 -36.54 22.82 -15.13
C ARG A 600 -38.03 22.61 -15.38
N LEU A 601 -38.74 23.56 -16.00
CA LEU A 601 -40.13 23.38 -16.45
C LEU A 601 -40.25 22.23 -17.45
N GLN A 602 -39.20 21.94 -18.25
CA GLN A 602 -39.17 20.79 -19.15
C GLN A 602 -39.26 19.44 -18.43
N VAL A 603 -38.87 19.40 -17.15
CA VAL A 603 -38.95 18.20 -16.28
C VAL A 603 -40.06 18.29 -15.23
N SER A 604 -40.98 19.25 -15.34
CA SER A 604 -42.15 19.35 -14.45
C SER A 604 -43.20 18.28 -14.74
N ASP A 605 -44.05 17.95 -13.76
CA ASP A 605 -45.16 16.99 -13.93
C ASP A 605 -46.16 17.39 -15.03
N VAL A 606 -46.21 18.68 -15.39
CA VAL A 606 -47.04 19.19 -16.48
C VAL A 606 -46.46 18.80 -17.84
N PHE A 607 -45.13 18.88 -17.99
CA PHE A 607 -44.45 18.56 -19.25
C PHE A 607 -44.07 17.09 -19.36
N LEU A 608 -43.58 16.45 -18.29
CA LEU A 608 -43.24 15.02 -18.20
C LEU A 608 -44.42 14.12 -17.78
N ASN A 609 -45.62 14.38 -18.31
CA ASN A 609 -46.78 13.51 -18.08
C ASN A 609 -46.86 12.41 -19.15
N LYS A 610 -47.39 11.22 -18.78
CA LYS A 610 -47.62 10.08 -19.68
C LYS A 610 -48.51 10.38 -20.90
N TYR A 611 -49.30 11.46 -20.82
CA TYR A 611 -50.17 11.92 -21.90
C TYR A 611 -49.51 12.91 -22.86
N ASN A 612 -48.27 13.36 -22.59
CA ASN A 612 -47.52 14.24 -23.47
C ASN A 612 -46.60 13.40 -24.40
N PRO A 613 -46.81 13.43 -25.73
CA PRO A 613 -46.00 12.65 -26.67
C PRO A 613 -44.51 13.04 -26.66
N ILE A 614 -44.19 14.30 -26.36
CA ILE A 614 -42.80 14.77 -26.24
C ILE A 614 -42.14 14.15 -25.01
N ALA A 615 -42.85 14.06 -23.89
CA ALA A 615 -42.35 13.41 -22.69
C ALA A 615 -42.11 11.92 -22.90
N ALA A 616 -43.06 11.22 -23.53
CA ALA A 616 -42.92 9.82 -23.85
C ALA A 616 -41.70 9.56 -24.75
N ALA A 617 -41.46 10.43 -25.75
CA ALA A 617 -40.28 10.35 -26.60
C ALA A 617 -38.97 10.58 -25.82
N ARG A 618 -38.92 11.58 -24.93
CA ARG A 618 -37.74 11.85 -24.08
C ARG A 618 -37.44 10.71 -23.12
N ILE A 619 -38.46 10.18 -22.43
CA ILE A 619 -38.31 9.04 -21.53
C ILE A 619 -37.87 7.79 -22.31
N SER A 620 -38.40 7.58 -23.53
CA SER A 620 -37.95 6.50 -24.42
C SER A 620 -36.47 6.66 -24.81
N GLN A 621 -36.04 7.90 -25.11
CA GLN A 621 -34.63 8.18 -25.38
C GLN A 621 -33.73 7.91 -24.15
N VAL A 622 -34.18 8.30 -22.95
CA VAL A 622 -33.49 7.99 -21.69
C VAL A 622 -33.35 6.48 -21.54
N LYS A 623 -34.43 5.70 -21.66
CA LYS A 623 -34.39 4.23 -21.58
C LYS A 623 -33.41 3.63 -22.58
N LYS A 624 -33.41 4.11 -23.83
CA LYS A 624 -32.47 3.67 -24.86
C LYS A 624 -31.00 3.92 -24.47
N ILE A 625 -30.69 5.09 -23.90
CA ILE A 625 -29.32 5.40 -23.42
C ILE A 625 -28.90 4.43 -22.29
N LEU A 626 -29.82 4.15 -21.36
CA LEU A 626 -29.58 3.25 -20.23
C LEU A 626 -29.39 1.80 -20.69
N GLU A 627 -30.26 1.29 -21.57
CA GLU A 627 -30.19 -0.06 -22.15
C GLU A 627 -28.92 -0.27 -22.97
N GLN A 628 -28.45 0.76 -23.68
CA GLN A 628 -27.19 0.73 -24.44
C GLN A 628 -25.94 0.85 -23.57
N GLY A 629 -26.07 0.99 -22.24
CA GLY A 629 -24.93 1.17 -21.33
C GLY A 629 -24.12 2.44 -21.60
N SER A 630 -24.73 3.44 -22.25
CA SER A 630 -24.08 4.70 -22.66
C SER A 630 -24.20 5.82 -21.62
N SER A 631 -24.63 5.48 -20.40
CA SER A 631 -24.72 6.37 -19.25
C SER A 631 -23.52 6.20 -18.30
N LEU A 632 -23.62 6.72 -17.07
CA LEU A 632 -22.56 6.59 -16.05
C LEU A 632 -22.21 5.12 -15.79
N GLN A 633 -20.91 4.83 -15.77
CA GLN A 633 -20.35 3.54 -15.37
C GLN A 633 -19.53 3.67 -14.08
N LEU A 634 -19.49 2.60 -13.29
CA LEU A 634 -18.69 2.53 -12.06
C LEU A 634 -17.65 1.41 -12.07
N GLN A 635 -17.82 0.42 -12.94
CA GLN A 635 -16.92 -0.74 -13.05
C GLN A 635 -16.09 -0.65 -14.31
N PHE A 636 -14.78 -0.76 -14.14
CA PHE A 636 -13.81 -0.75 -15.24
C PHE A 636 -12.78 -1.88 -15.06
N PRO A 637 -13.17 -3.17 -15.07
CA PRO A 637 -12.24 -4.25 -14.73
C PRO A 637 -10.99 -4.29 -15.62
N ALA A 638 -11.11 -3.93 -16.90
CA ALA A 638 -9.98 -3.85 -17.82
C ALA A 638 -8.97 -2.76 -17.40
N GLU A 639 -9.44 -1.62 -16.89
CA GLU A 639 -8.61 -0.51 -16.43
C GLU A 639 -8.19 -0.64 -14.95
N ASP A 640 -9.01 -1.26 -14.11
CA ASP A 640 -8.76 -1.46 -12.67
C ASP A 640 -7.79 -2.62 -12.41
N LEU A 641 -7.95 -3.74 -13.12
CA LEU A 641 -7.13 -4.95 -12.98
C LEU A 641 -6.16 -5.17 -14.14
N GLY A 642 -6.50 -4.68 -15.33
CA GLY A 642 -5.75 -4.94 -16.57
C GLY A 642 -4.78 -3.84 -16.99
N PHE A 643 -4.65 -2.75 -16.22
CA PHE A 643 -3.62 -1.76 -16.51
C PHE A 643 -2.21 -2.38 -16.45
N ARG A 644 -1.31 -1.86 -17.28
CA ARG A 644 0.05 -2.38 -17.42
C ARG A 644 1.08 -1.26 -17.31
N TYR A 645 2.14 -1.50 -16.56
CA TYR A 645 3.32 -0.66 -16.62
C TYR A 645 4.12 -0.96 -17.88
N HIS A 646 4.31 0.03 -18.75
CA HIS A 646 5.07 -0.18 -19.99
C HIS A 646 6.57 0.11 -19.85
N ARG A 647 6.98 0.82 -18.79
CA ARG A 647 8.35 1.21 -18.45
C ARG A 647 8.48 1.28 -16.93
N GLY A 648 9.71 1.28 -16.42
CA GLY A 648 10.00 1.40 -14.99
C GLY A 648 10.85 0.24 -14.50
N ALA A 649 10.55 -0.26 -13.30
CA ALA A 649 11.21 -1.41 -12.69
C ALA A 649 10.65 -2.72 -13.26
N LEU A 650 10.88 -2.93 -14.55
CA LEU A 650 10.48 -4.11 -15.32
C LEU A 650 11.37 -4.24 -16.57
N ILE A 651 11.43 -5.44 -17.12
CA ILE A 651 12.14 -5.75 -18.36
C ILE A 651 11.12 -5.97 -19.45
N ARG A 652 11.24 -5.20 -20.52
CA ARG A 652 10.35 -5.29 -21.67
C ARG A 652 10.62 -6.57 -22.43
N ASP A 653 9.55 -7.23 -22.84
CA ASP A 653 9.63 -8.35 -23.76
C ASP A 653 9.87 -7.83 -25.18
N SER A 654 11.03 -8.14 -25.76
CA SER A 654 11.45 -7.63 -27.07
C SER A 654 10.68 -8.24 -28.24
N GLU A 655 10.06 -9.42 -28.05
CA GLU A 655 9.33 -10.13 -29.11
C GLU A 655 7.94 -9.54 -29.37
N ILE A 656 7.44 -8.70 -28.48
CA ILE A 656 6.15 -8.02 -28.65
C ILE A 656 6.42 -6.65 -29.25
N ALA A 657 6.86 -6.71 -30.51
CA ALA A 657 6.87 -5.57 -31.41
C ALA A 657 5.40 -5.22 -31.73
N ARG A 658 4.90 -4.15 -31.10
CA ARG A 658 3.50 -3.65 -31.14
C ARG A 658 2.57 -4.40 -30.18
N ASP A 659 2.42 -3.82 -29.00
CA ASP A 659 1.12 -3.82 -28.35
C ASP A 659 0.72 -2.36 -28.31
N ASP A 660 -0.02 -1.94 -29.35
CA ASP A 660 -0.78 -0.71 -29.31
C ASP A 660 -1.61 -0.81 -28.04
N SER A 661 -1.26 -0.02 -27.02
CA SER A 661 -2.17 0.19 -25.91
C SER A 661 -3.45 0.71 -26.55
N GLU A 662 -4.44 -0.17 -26.76
CA GLU A 662 -5.78 0.28 -27.08
C GLU A 662 -6.08 1.33 -26.03
N LYS A 663 -6.24 2.58 -26.47
CA LYS A 663 -6.54 3.67 -25.55
C LYS A 663 -7.73 3.20 -24.73
N PRO A 664 -7.72 3.41 -23.39
CA PRO A 664 -8.86 3.06 -22.56
C PRO A 664 -10.13 3.58 -23.22
N THR A 665 -10.95 2.67 -23.74
CA THR A 665 -12.16 3.07 -24.46
C THR A 665 -13.25 3.41 -23.45
N GLY A 666 -13.03 3.06 -22.16
CA GLY A 666 -13.98 3.20 -21.07
C GLY A 666 -15.21 2.34 -21.23
N ARG A 667 -15.20 1.40 -22.18
CA ARG A 667 -16.33 0.51 -22.52
C ARG A 667 -15.92 -0.95 -22.57
N ARG A 668 -14.61 -1.24 -22.56
CA ARG A 668 -14.09 -2.59 -22.50
C ARG A 668 -14.22 -3.09 -21.06
N ARG A 669 -15.20 -3.95 -20.80
CA ARG A 669 -15.39 -4.54 -19.45
C ARG A 669 -14.52 -5.78 -19.21
N GLU A 670 -14.02 -6.43 -20.26
CA GLU A 670 -13.30 -7.69 -20.12
C GLU A 670 -11.84 -7.49 -19.70
N TYR A 671 -11.52 -7.95 -18.49
CA TYR A 671 -10.14 -8.15 -18.03
C TYR A 671 -9.61 -9.50 -18.52
N VAL A 672 -8.49 -9.44 -19.25
CA VAL A 672 -7.76 -10.62 -19.75
C VAL A 672 -6.47 -10.79 -18.94
N PRO A 673 -6.31 -11.87 -18.17
CA PRO A 673 -5.06 -12.17 -17.48
C PRO A 673 -3.87 -12.25 -18.44
N SER A 674 -2.73 -11.73 -18.01
CA SER A 674 -1.52 -11.68 -18.84
C SER A 674 -0.27 -11.97 -18.01
N SER A 675 0.67 -12.72 -18.59
CA SER A 675 2.02 -12.91 -18.03
C SER A 675 3.00 -11.80 -18.43
N LEU A 676 2.56 -10.81 -19.21
CA LEU A 676 3.45 -9.78 -19.75
C LEU A 676 4.09 -8.92 -18.66
N PRO A 677 5.37 -8.54 -18.79
CA PRO A 677 5.99 -7.61 -17.88
C PRO A 677 5.19 -6.31 -17.76
N GLY A 678 5.02 -5.85 -16.54
CA GLY A 678 4.19 -4.73 -16.13
C GLY A 678 2.73 -5.07 -15.84
N ALA A 679 2.25 -6.27 -16.16
CA ALA A 679 0.88 -6.67 -15.86
C ALA A 679 0.74 -7.12 -14.40
N ARG A 680 -0.46 -6.99 -13.85
CA ARG A 680 -0.81 -7.53 -12.53
C ARG A 680 -0.77 -9.07 -12.56
N LEU A 681 -0.24 -9.69 -11.51
CA LEU A 681 -0.17 -11.14 -11.36
C LEU A 681 -1.56 -11.79 -11.41
N ALA A 682 -1.85 -12.60 -12.41
CA ALA A 682 -3.14 -13.25 -12.61
C ALA A 682 -3.64 -14.02 -11.37
N HIS A 683 -4.91 -13.83 -11.03
CA HIS A 683 -5.58 -14.51 -9.93
C HIS A 683 -5.93 -15.93 -10.36
N MET A 684 -5.65 -16.88 -9.49
CA MET A 684 -6.23 -18.21 -9.50
C MET A 684 -6.26 -18.73 -8.07
N ARG A 685 -7.25 -19.55 -7.74
CA ARG A 685 -7.25 -20.28 -6.48
C ARG A 685 -6.20 -21.39 -6.53
N VAL A 686 -5.39 -21.47 -5.50
CA VAL A 686 -4.37 -22.49 -5.29
C VAL A 686 -4.50 -23.06 -3.89
N HIS A 687 -3.98 -24.26 -3.65
CA HIS A 687 -3.85 -24.81 -2.31
C HIS A 687 -2.42 -25.20 -2.03
N ARG A 688 -2.03 -25.10 -0.76
CA ARG A 688 -0.71 -25.52 -0.31
C ARG A 688 -0.59 -27.04 -0.31
N LEU A 689 0.57 -27.51 -0.71
CA LEU A 689 0.97 -28.90 -0.67
C LEU A 689 1.97 -29.12 0.47
N ASP A 690 1.86 -30.26 1.15
CA ASP A 690 2.88 -30.70 2.10
C ASP A 690 4.11 -31.32 1.40
N ALA A 691 5.08 -31.77 2.19
CA ALA A 691 6.28 -32.44 1.70
C ALA A 691 5.99 -33.76 0.95
N GLY A 692 4.81 -34.35 1.13
CA GLY A 692 4.34 -35.53 0.39
C GLY A 692 3.52 -35.18 -0.86
N LEU A 693 3.46 -33.90 -1.25
CA LEU A 693 2.59 -33.35 -2.31
C LEU A 693 1.10 -33.61 -2.08
N LYS A 694 0.68 -33.75 -0.83
CA LYS A 694 -0.73 -33.86 -0.47
C LYS A 694 -1.27 -32.48 -0.14
N LYS A 695 -2.52 -32.24 -0.53
CA LYS A 695 -3.28 -31.05 -0.16
C LYS A 695 -3.32 -30.95 1.36
N THR A 696 -2.86 -29.82 1.90
CA THR A 696 -2.99 -29.54 3.33
C THR A 696 -4.44 -29.23 3.67
N SER A 697 -4.80 -29.31 4.97
CA SER A 697 -6.12 -28.87 5.44
C SER A 697 -6.30 -27.35 5.43
N GLU A 698 -5.30 -26.60 4.96
CA GLU A 698 -5.36 -25.14 4.87
C GLU A 698 -6.40 -24.69 3.82
N ALA A 699 -6.94 -23.49 4.04
CA ALA A 699 -7.86 -22.86 3.10
C ALA A 699 -7.19 -22.62 1.73
N SER A 700 -8.00 -22.53 0.67
CA SER A 700 -7.52 -22.08 -0.63
C SER A 700 -6.95 -20.66 -0.52
N LEU A 701 -5.83 -20.44 -1.21
CA LEU A 701 -5.15 -19.17 -1.34
C LEU A 701 -5.37 -18.61 -2.74
N SER A 702 -5.16 -17.31 -2.91
CA SER A 702 -4.95 -16.74 -4.24
C SER A 702 -3.48 -16.82 -4.63
N THR A 703 -3.19 -16.94 -5.92
CA THR A 703 -1.86 -16.62 -6.47
C THR A 703 -1.37 -15.22 -6.09
N SER A 704 -2.27 -14.23 -5.92
CA SER A 704 -1.91 -12.89 -5.40
C SER A 704 -1.43 -12.92 -3.94
N ASP A 705 -1.88 -13.90 -3.15
CA ASP A 705 -1.49 -14.09 -1.74
C ASP A 705 -0.09 -14.71 -1.61
N LEU A 706 0.51 -15.20 -2.70
CA LEU A 706 1.88 -15.75 -2.72
C LEU A 706 2.96 -14.67 -2.61
N VAL A 707 2.64 -13.44 -3.00
CA VAL A 707 3.51 -12.30 -2.74
C VAL A 707 3.33 -11.93 -1.27
N SER A 708 4.42 -11.96 -0.49
CA SER A 708 4.37 -11.71 0.95
C SER A 708 3.69 -10.38 1.31
N SER A 709 2.87 -10.41 2.36
CA SER A 709 2.32 -9.22 3.00
C SER A 709 3.29 -8.59 3.99
N ASP A 710 4.13 -9.40 4.63
CA ASP A 710 4.89 -9.03 5.84
C ASP A 710 6.40 -8.90 5.57
N SER A 711 6.83 -9.15 4.34
CA SER A 711 8.20 -8.93 3.89
C SER A 711 8.21 -8.25 2.51
N CYS A 712 9.17 -7.33 2.33
CA CYS A 712 9.41 -6.71 1.03
C CYS A 712 10.34 -7.58 0.20
N GLU A 713 9.77 -8.51 -0.57
CA GLU A 713 10.52 -9.50 -1.35
C GLU A 713 9.92 -9.75 -2.74
N PHE A 714 10.76 -10.21 -3.67
CA PHE A 714 10.28 -10.71 -4.96
C PHE A 714 9.71 -12.12 -4.82
N LEU A 715 8.80 -12.46 -5.72
CA LEU A 715 8.28 -13.82 -5.89
C LEU A 715 8.67 -14.34 -7.26
N LEU A 716 9.33 -15.50 -7.31
CA LEU A 716 9.54 -16.26 -8.54
C LEU A 716 8.53 -17.40 -8.62
N ILE A 717 7.77 -17.47 -9.72
CA ILE A 717 6.83 -18.56 -10.00
C ILE A 717 7.39 -19.44 -11.12
N VAL A 718 7.44 -20.75 -10.86
CA VAL A 718 7.97 -21.77 -11.79
C VAL A 718 7.09 -23.03 -11.81
N GLY A 719 7.20 -23.84 -12.87
CA GLY A 719 6.49 -25.11 -12.97
C GLY A 719 7.23 -26.30 -12.33
N PRO A 720 6.55 -27.41 -12.06
CA PRO A 720 7.11 -28.60 -11.40
C PRO A 720 7.88 -29.49 -12.39
N ASN A 721 8.95 -28.97 -13.00
CA ASN A 721 9.79 -29.71 -13.94
C ASN A 721 11.27 -29.35 -13.74
N ARG A 722 12.18 -30.08 -14.41
CA ARG A 722 13.64 -29.85 -14.31
C ARG A 722 14.04 -28.41 -14.65
N SER A 723 13.37 -27.81 -15.64
CA SER A 723 13.62 -26.42 -16.04
C SER A 723 13.24 -25.44 -14.92
N GLY A 724 12.04 -25.60 -14.35
CA GLY A 724 11.59 -24.81 -13.19
C GLY A 724 12.49 -24.97 -11.96
N LEU A 725 12.98 -26.19 -11.68
CA LEU A 725 13.93 -26.44 -10.59
C LEU A 725 15.24 -25.67 -10.77
N LYS A 726 15.74 -25.67 -12.00
CA LYS A 726 16.94 -24.92 -12.34
C LYS A 726 16.72 -23.41 -12.20
N TRP A 727 15.62 -22.87 -12.73
CA TRP A 727 15.26 -21.46 -12.54
C TRP A 727 15.16 -21.09 -11.04
N GLY A 728 14.45 -21.89 -10.24
CA GLY A 728 14.27 -21.65 -8.81
C GLY A 728 15.58 -21.70 -8.02
N SER A 729 16.39 -22.74 -8.24
CA SER A 729 17.66 -22.91 -7.52
C SER A 729 18.69 -21.84 -7.90
N GLU A 730 18.82 -21.47 -9.17
CA GLU A 730 19.71 -20.39 -9.60
C GLU A 730 19.23 -19.03 -9.08
N ALA A 731 17.91 -18.79 -9.02
CA ALA A 731 17.38 -17.54 -8.48
C ALA A 731 17.70 -17.36 -7.00
N LEU A 732 17.59 -18.42 -6.19
CA LEU A 732 17.96 -18.37 -4.77
C LEU A 732 19.45 -18.09 -4.59
N LYS A 733 20.33 -18.69 -5.41
CA LYS A 733 21.78 -18.43 -5.38
C LYS A 733 22.10 -16.97 -5.73
N VAL A 734 21.55 -16.48 -6.85
CA VAL A 734 21.77 -15.11 -7.32
C VAL A 734 21.22 -14.10 -6.30
N ALA A 735 20.01 -14.33 -5.79
CA ALA A 735 19.40 -13.48 -4.78
C ALA A 735 20.24 -13.38 -3.50
N GLN A 736 20.79 -14.50 -3.04
CA GLN A 736 21.73 -14.51 -1.90
C GLN A 736 23.01 -13.71 -2.20
N MET A 737 23.59 -13.88 -3.39
CA MET A 737 24.77 -13.13 -3.84
C MET A 737 24.50 -11.62 -3.90
N LEU A 738 23.35 -11.22 -4.42
CA LEU A 738 22.95 -9.82 -4.58
C LEU A 738 22.33 -9.22 -3.31
N ARG A 739 22.09 -10.03 -2.28
CA ARG A 739 21.32 -9.67 -1.05
C ARG A 739 19.93 -9.12 -1.36
N VAL A 740 19.29 -9.65 -2.40
CA VAL A 740 17.93 -9.29 -2.79
C VAL A 740 16.97 -10.36 -2.23
N PRO A 741 15.94 -10.00 -1.46
CA PRO A 741 14.99 -10.98 -0.95
C PRO A 741 14.14 -11.58 -2.08
N ILE A 742 14.12 -12.92 -2.18
CA ILE A 742 13.29 -13.66 -3.13
C ILE A 742 12.69 -14.90 -2.50
N THR A 743 11.44 -15.18 -2.84
CA THR A 743 10.74 -16.43 -2.52
C THR A 743 10.40 -17.16 -3.81
N VAL A 744 10.51 -18.49 -3.82
CA VAL A 744 10.18 -19.33 -4.98
C VAL A 744 8.89 -20.10 -4.71
N SER A 745 7.93 -20.03 -5.63
CA SER A 745 6.69 -20.82 -5.59
C SER A 745 6.59 -21.73 -6.82
N VAL A 746 6.28 -23.00 -6.58
CA VAL A 746 6.10 -24.02 -7.61
C VAL A 746 4.62 -24.35 -7.73
N ILE A 747 4.03 -24.06 -8.89
CA ILE A 747 2.60 -24.32 -9.14
C ILE A 747 2.42 -25.63 -9.89
N TRP A 748 1.94 -26.64 -9.19
CA TRP A 748 1.58 -27.94 -9.73
C TRP A 748 0.22 -27.90 -10.44
N PRO A 749 0.12 -28.48 -11.65
CA PRO A 749 -1.18 -28.68 -12.30
C PRO A 749 -2.10 -29.62 -11.49
N GLN A 750 -3.41 -29.42 -11.59
CA GLN A 750 -4.43 -30.17 -10.83
C GLN A 750 -4.31 -31.71 -10.97
N ARG A 751 -3.92 -32.21 -12.15
CA ARG A 751 -3.70 -33.66 -12.39
C ARG A 751 -2.71 -34.32 -11.41
N PHE A 752 -1.81 -33.53 -10.83
CA PHE A 752 -0.84 -34.01 -9.83
C PHE A 752 -1.44 -34.06 -8.42
N ALA A 753 -2.45 -33.24 -8.12
CA ALA A 753 -3.14 -33.24 -6.84
C ALA A 753 -4.12 -34.42 -6.69
N GLN A 754 -4.59 -34.99 -7.81
CA GLN A 754 -5.41 -36.22 -7.81
C GLN A 754 -4.59 -37.49 -7.50
N ARG A 755 -3.26 -37.40 -7.57
CA ARG A 755 -2.37 -38.50 -7.23
C ARG A 755 -2.10 -38.47 -5.73
N HIS A 756 -2.52 -39.52 -5.02
CA HIS A 756 -2.50 -39.56 -3.56
C HIS A 756 -1.12 -39.87 -2.97
N SER A 757 -0.12 -40.19 -3.81
CA SER A 757 1.25 -40.47 -3.39
C SER A 757 2.30 -40.07 -4.44
N LEU A 758 3.50 -39.71 -3.99
CA LEU A 758 4.70 -39.62 -4.85
C LEU A 758 4.92 -40.90 -5.66
N ASN A 759 4.47 -42.06 -5.18
CA ASN A 759 4.58 -43.33 -5.90
C ASN A 759 3.77 -43.38 -7.20
N ASP A 760 2.75 -42.54 -7.34
CA ASP A 760 1.87 -42.46 -8.52
C ASP A 760 2.50 -41.59 -9.63
N LEU A 761 3.62 -40.93 -9.35
CA LEU A 761 4.40 -40.16 -10.30
C LEU A 761 5.32 -41.07 -11.12
N ASN A 762 5.60 -40.70 -12.37
CA ASN A 762 6.60 -41.42 -13.15
C ASN A 762 8.02 -41.23 -12.56
N ALA A 763 9.01 -42.01 -13.03
CA ALA A 763 10.36 -41.97 -12.46
C ALA A 763 11.00 -40.56 -12.49
N GLU A 764 10.80 -39.80 -13.57
CA GLU A 764 11.35 -38.45 -13.69
C GLU A 764 10.63 -37.44 -12.80
N GLU A 765 9.30 -37.51 -12.77
CA GLU A 765 8.44 -36.68 -11.91
C GLU A 765 8.77 -36.90 -10.43
N ARG A 766 9.07 -38.14 -10.02
CA ARG A 766 9.49 -38.46 -8.65
C ARG A 766 10.81 -37.81 -8.26
N VAL A 767 11.80 -37.85 -9.16
CA VAL A 767 13.11 -37.22 -8.92
C VAL A 767 12.93 -35.72 -8.73
N VAL A 768 12.22 -35.06 -9.64
CA VAL A 768 11.97 -33.61 -9.56
C VAL A 768 11.18 -33.26 -8.29
N ALA A 769 10.14 -34.03 -7.97
CA ALA A 769 9.36 -33.84 -6.75
C ALA A 769 10.25 -33.93 -5.49
N HIS A 770 11.10 -34.96 -5.41
CA HIS A 770 11.99 -35.17 -4.28
C HIS A 770 13.00 -34.01 -4.13
N GLU A 771 13.58 -33.52 -5.23
CA GLU A 771 14.51 -32.38 -5.21
C GLU A 771 13.84 -31.09 -4.70
N TRP A 772 12.58 -30.84 -5.09
CA TRP A 772 11.83 -29.70 -4.57
C TRP A 772 11.52 -29.80 -3.08
N VAL A 773 11.14 -30.99 -2.59
CA VAL A 773 10.83 -31.22 -1.18
C VAL A 773 12.04 -30.98 -0.27
N GLN A 774 13.25 -31.16 -0.80
CA GLN A 774 14.50 -30.89 -0.07
C GLN A 774 14.79 -29.38 0.07
N LEU A 775 14.16 -28.51 -0.75
CA LEU A 775 14.35 -27.06 -0.70
C LEU A 775 13.39 -26.41 0.30
N LYS A 776 13.92 -25.98 1.45
CA LYS A 776 13.13 -25.40 2.55
C LYS A 776 12.45 -24.06 2.24
N THR A 777 12.88 -23.35 1.20
CA THR A 777 12.44 -21.99 0.85
C THR A 777 11.45 -21.95 -0.32
N VAL A 778 10.75 -23.07 -0.57
CA VAL A 778 9.87 -23.23 -1.72
C VAL A 778 8.44 -23.50 -1.28
N ASN A 779 7.50 -22.72 -1.81
CA ASN A 779 6.07 -23.02 -1.65
C ASN A 779 5.62 -24.00 -2.73
N LEU A 780 5.12 -25.17 -2.32
CA LEU A 780 4.51 -26.15 -3.21
C LEU A 780 3.00 -25.91 -3.22
N LEU A 781 2.44 -25.72 -4.42
CA LEU A 781 1.05 -25.31 -4.61
C LEU A 781 0.39 -26.17 -5.68
N HIS A 782 -0.92 -26.39 -5.62
CA HIS A 782 -1.67 -26.94 -6.74
C HIS A 782 -2.78 -26.00 -7.21
N ALA A 783 -3.06 -26.01 -8.52
CA ALA A 783 -4.22 -25.30 -9.08
C ALA A 783 -5.54 -25.82 -8.51
N GLY A 784 -6.51 -24.93 -8.29
CA GLY A 784 -7.85 -25.23 -7.75
C GLY A 784 -8.71 -26.12 -8.66
N GLU A 785 -10.02 -26.17 -8.40
CA GLU A 785 -10.96 -27.12 -9.03
C GLU A 785 -11.19 -26.91 -10.54
N ASP A 786 -10.77 -25.79 -11.10
CA ASP A 786 -10.83 -25.55 -12.55
C ASP A 786 -9.77 -26.40 -13.28
N ASP A 787 -10.16 -27.11 -14.36
CA ASP A 787 -9.30 -27.95 -15.24
C ASP A 787 -8.10 -27.20 -15.90
N GLY A 788 -7.83 -25.95 -15.50
CA GLY A 788 -6.84 -25.06 -16.05
C GLY A 788 -5.45 -25.18 -15.40
N CYS A 789 -4.44 -25.38 -16.23
CA CYS A 789 -3.06 -25.07 -15.84
C CYS A 789 -2.89 -23.54 -15.69
N TRP A 790 -2.46 -23.05 -14.52
CA TRP A 790 -2.22 -21.61 -14.27
C TRP A 790 -1.33 -20.96 -15.34
N PHE A 791 -0.31 -21.68 -15.79
CA PHE A 791 0.58 -21.23 -16.86
C PHE A 791 -0.19 -20.97 -18.15
N LYS A 792 -1.17 -21.82 -18.50
CA LYS A 792 -2.05 -21.63 -19.65
C LYS A 792 -2.93 -20.38 -19.51
N LEU A 793 -3.51 -20.14 -18.32
CA LEU A 793 -4.31 -18.95 -18.03
C LEU A 793 -3.53 -17.65 -18.29
N CYS A 794 -2.23 -17.65 -17.98
CA CYS A 794 -1.38 -16.47 -18.14
C CYS A 794 -0.68 -16.42 -19.51
N GLY A 795 -0.92 -17.38 -20.41
CA GLY A 795 -0.22 -17.47 -21.70
C GLY A 795 1.29 -17.74 -21.55
N MET A 796 1.66 -18.65 -20.65
CA MET A 796 3.04 -18.98 -20.28
C MET A 796 3.28 -20.50 -20.40
N PRO A 797 4.46 -20.98 -20.85
CA PRO A 797 4.82 -22.39 -20.72
C PRO A 797 5.26 -22.70 -19.28
N SER A 798 4.96 -23.91 -18.79
CA SER A 798 5.36 -24.35 -17.44
C SER A 798 6.87 -24.56 -17.27
N THR A 799 7.63 -24.60 -18.36
CA THR A 799 9.10 -24.68 -18.34
C THR A 799 9.78 -23.33 -18.11
N GLY A 800 9.05 -22.23 -18.27
CA GLY A 800 9.55 -20.88 -18.06
C GLY A 800 9.52 -20.43 -16.60
N ALA A 801 9.76 -19.14 -16.38
CA ALA A 801 9.69 -18.50 -15.07
C ALA A 801 9.08 -17.08 -15.12
N LEU A 802 8.43 -16.68 -14.03
CA LEU A 802 7.85 -15.35 -13.85
C LEU A 802 8.37 -14.73 -12.56
N LEU A 803 8.97 -13.54 -12.67
CA LEU A 803 9.44 -12.75 -11.52
C LEU A 803 8.43 -11.64 -11.23
N VAL A 804 7.87 -11.66 -10.03
CA VAL A 804 6.79 -10.79 -9.56
C VAL A 804 7.33 -9.88 -8.46
N ARG A 805 7.01 -8.59 -8.55
CA ARG A 805 7.37 -7.56 -7.57
C ARG A 805 6.54 -7.65 -6.29
N PRO A 806 7.00 -7.01 -5.19
CA PRO A 806 6.21 -6.86 -3.97
C PRO A 806 4.84 -6.20 -4.19
N ASP A 807 4.70 -5.33 -5.20
CA ASP A 807 3.42 -4.70 -5.57
C ASP A 807 2.54 -5.54 -6.51
N GLN A 808 2.83 -6.85 -6.63
CA GLN A 808 2.09 -7.86 -7.39
C GLN A 808 2.10 -7.65 -8.92
N HIS A 809 3.04 -6.87 -9.45
CA HIS A 809 3.22 -6.72 -10.89
C HIS A 809 4.38 -7.60 -11.37
N ILE A 810 4.23 -8.19 -12.55
CA ILE A 810 5.26 -9.00 -13.18
C ILE A 810 6.37 -8.06 -13.64
N ALA A 811 7.61 -8.27 -13.19
CA ALA A 811 8.75 -7.46 -13.63
C ALA A 811 9.52 -8.10 -14.78
N TRP A 812 9.53 -9.44 -14.84
CA TRP A 812 10.25 -10.18 -15.87
C TRP A 812 9.62 -11.55 -16.10
N ARG A 813 9.73 -12.05 -17.32
CA ARG A 813 9.32 -13.39 -17.72
C ARG A 813 10.35 -14.01 -18.65
N VAL A 814 10.45 -15.33 -18.65
CA VAL A 814 11.23 -16.11 -19.61
C VAL A 814 10.43 -17.34 -20.05
N VAL A 815 10.11 -17.42 -21.34
CA VAL A 815 9.32 -18.53 -21.92
C VAL A 815 10.19 -19.75 -22.26
N GLU A 816 11.49 -19.54 -22.43
CA GLU A 816 12.47 -20.56 -22.73
C GLU A 816 12.70 -21.53 -21.56
N GLN A 817 13.19 -22.72 -21.88
CA GLN A 817 13.67 -23.66 -20.86
C GLN A 817 15.01 -23.18 -20.27
N ALA A 818 15.29 -23.55 -19.03
CA ALA A 818 16.48 -23.14 -18.29
C ALA A 818 17.77 -23.75 -18.89
N GLY A 819 18.49 -22.93 -19.65
CA GLY A 819 19.83 -23.23 -20.15
C GLY A 819 20.92 -23.07 -19.09
N THR A 820 22.18 -23.27 -19.46
CA THR A 820 23.35 -23.03 -18.59
C THR A 820 23.51 -21.56 -18.19
N ASP A 821 22.84 -20.66 -18.91
CA ASP A 821 22.81 -19.20 -18.75
C ASP A 821 21.74 -18.71 -17.74
N ALA A 822 20.98 -19.61 -17.11
CA ALA A 822 19.88 -19.25 -16.21
C ALA A 822 20.30 -18.29 -15.09
N SER A 823 21.45 -18.54 -14.46
CA SER A 823 22.02 -17.71 -13.39
C SER A 823 22.27 -16.28 -13.89
N SER A 824 22.95 -16.14 -15.04
CA SER A 824 23.27 -14.85 -15.65
C SER A 824 22.02 -14.08 -16.09
N LYS A 825 21.00 -14.78 -16.62
CA LYS A 825 19.71 -14.17 -16.99
C LYS A 825 18.98 -13.59 -15.77
N ILE A 826 18.94 -14.32 -14.66
CA ILE A 826 18.31 -13.85 -13.42
C ILE A 826 19.08 -12.67 -12.81
N GLU A 827 20.41 -12.77 -12.76
CA GLU A 827 21.27 -11.71 -12.24
C GLU A 827 21.10 -10.42 -13.04
N TRP A 828 21.19 -10.52 -14.37
CA TRP A 828 20.91 -9.40 -15.27
C TRP A 828 19.51 -8.84 -15.01
N ALA A 829 18.51 -9.71 -14.89
CA ALA A 829 17.14 -9.25 -14.72
C ALA A 829 16.94 -8.46 -13.42
N LEU A 830 17.43 -8.98 -12.29
CA LEU A 830 17.36 -8.30 -11.00
C LEU A 830 18.11 -6.96 -11.04
N LYS A 831 19.32 -6.92 -11.59
CA LYS A 831 20.10 -5.68 -11.75
C LYS A 831 19.35 -4.63 -12.56
N GLN A 832 18.74 -5.01 -13.68
CA GLN A 832 17.97 -4.08 -14.52
C GLN A 832 16.71 -3.58 -13.81
N ILE A 833 15.93 -4.48 -13.19
CA ILE A 833 14.70 -4.12 -12.47
C ILE A 833 15.02 -3.13 -11.34
N LEU A 834 16.07 -3.42 -10.57
CA LEU A 834 16.51 -2.60 -9.44
C LEU A 834 17.26 -1.33 -9.86
N GLN A 835 17.47 -1.09 -11.15
CA GLN A 835 18.19 0.09 -11.67
C GLN A 835 19.66 0.14 -11.20
N TRP A 836 20.31 -1.01 -11.02
CA TRP A 836 21.74 -1.05 -10.74
C TRP A 836 22.51 -0.63 -12.00
N ARG A 837 23.34 0.41 -11.89
CA ARG A 837 24.21 0.82 -12.99
C ARG A 837 25.40 -0.13 -13.08
N ASP A 838 25.68 -0.60 -14.29
CA ASP A 838 26.92 -1.29 -14.59
C ASP A 838 27.99 -0.21 -14.80
N HIS A 839 28.78 0.11 -13.77
CA HIS A 839 29.84 1.12 -13.86
C HIS A 839 30.96 0.76 -14.86
N SER A 840 30.87 -0.40 -15.52
CA SER A 840 31.79 -0.87 -16.57
C SER A 840 31.49 -0.30 -17.97
N ARG A 841 30.41 0.47 -18.17
CA ARG A 841 30.01 1.03 -19.48
C ARG A 841 29.76 2.55 -19.53
N CYS A 842 30.22 3.32 -18.54
CA CYS A 842 30.24 4.78 -18.62
C CYS A 842 31.64 5.30 -18.94
#